data_AF-A0A7Y3V8A7-F1
#
_entry.id   AF-A0A7Y3V8A7-F1
#
_cell.length_a   1.000
_cell.length_b   1.000
_cell.length_c   1.000
_cell.angle_alpha   90.00
_cell.angle_beta   90.00
_cell.angle_gamma   90.00
#
_symmetry.space_group_name_H-M   'P 1'
#
loop_
_entity.id
_entity.type
_entity.pdbx_description
1 polymer ?
#
loop_
_entity_poly.entity_id
_entity_poly.type
_entity_poly.pdbx_seq_one_letter_code
_entity_poly.pdbx_strand_id
1 'polypeptide(L)'
;MGKKKKGSSLIMVVMVFAILMIFGSSVLTLTLSSYQKRVVESKEKRNRYFSESGLDIAYGIIGKIVDKAVENGNTEVKNYLKEELKQDESILKEDGSIDEEKLKQKQSELFKSGYQNYVLKSIRKDEDNCIEKGIKIDDNSDERENNYDINGNKPEVKLINKESEPLQFKDSGILKLEIQSTFKKEDIEKKIRVNYNISTPDYNGTYYVQTNKVQIPKLASEKAIYADGNLNINGNFTVDGEIYIKGNENSEEDGINIYAENCNAIFKKQVVTAGDFRIKKPKGNVKIHDNIYAGNFTIEQEASNSTFNVNKDVYLNNDLELNANKSNIEIEGNLYGIGDVTNAPNIIQKKKPKYSSSILINSEDIGKQNGSSITIGKDVLLMGTAYIATEIPYQTGESIAIKGNYRAYTYPLKSEKAKEKKLNEEKILFEYRDPLTLATKRIEEEKENELNFKDKSDYFKIYSEEYIDNGLNLGGNGLNFLGNILSIGTSISKGSVKEGNYVLDEEAFVKDKIKEYENMIFKKDSTQPKTIADIVTISSNHKNIDDNITYVQKSKKPCALVGDNYSNTLESGDTINLNNGKGKGVIVTTGDIYLCGDIDFTGTIIAGGSIIVEEGSNVNIINDKNFLKRFIASNYDVFKDVFVLNENQDKDIVTLEEEIRAGNVGSDTIRDKLITMEKWRIVK
;
A
#
# COMPACT_ATOMS: atom_id res chain seq x y z
N MET A 1 -138.00 52.85 2.08
CA MET A 1 -137.30 51.99 1.10
C MET A 1 -135.82 51.92 1.45
N GLY A 2 -135.23 50.71 1.42
CA GLY A 2 -133.97 50.37 2.09
C GLY A 2 -132.69 51.06 1.58
N LYS A 3 -131.79 51.35 2.53
CA LYS A 3 -130.38 51.70 2.30
C LYS A 3 -129.69 50.57 1.55
N LYS A 4 -129.42 50.74 0.25
CA LYS A 4 -128.44 49.91 -0.45
C LYS A 4 -127.04 50.36 0.00
N LYS A 5 -126.41 49.59 0.89
CA LYS A 5 -125.00 49.76 1.30
C LYS A 5 -124.05 49.47 0.12
N LYS A 6 -124.01 50.35 -0.89
CA LYS A 6 -123.11 50.23 -2.04
C LYS A 6 -121.69 50.80 -1.79
N GLY A 7 -121.44 51.43 -0.64
CA GLY A 7 -120.13 52.01 -0.29
C GLY A 7 -119.16 51.08 0.44
N SER A 8 -119.64 50.04 1.14
CA SER A 8 -118.79 49.14 1.94
C SER A 8 -117.90 48.23 1.08
N SER A 9 -118.42 47.75 -0.06
CA SER A 9 -117.61 46.98 -1.02
C SER A 9 -116.52 47.84 -1.65
N LEU A 10 -116.79 49.12 -1.91
CA LEU A 10 -115.79 50.06 -2.46
C LEU A 10 -114.65 50.29 -1.46
N ILE A 11 -114.97 50.51 -0.17
CA ILE A 11 -113.96 50.70 0.89
C ILE A 11 -113.10 49.43 1.09
N MET A 12 -113.72 48.24 1.07
CA MET A 12 -112.99 46.97 1.18
C MET A 12 -112.06 46.75 -0.02
N VAL A 13 -112.52 47.06 -1.24
CA VAL A 13 -111.68 47.00 -2.45
C VAL A 13 -110.50 47.96 -2.35
N VAL A 14 -110.72 49.19 -1.87
CA VAL A 14 -109.65 50.19 -1.67
C VAL A 14 -108.65 49.75 -0.60
N MET A 15 -109.10 49.17 0.53
CA MET A 15 -108.21 48.63 1.56
C MET A 15 -107.38 47.44 1.04
N VAL A 16 -108.00 46.50 0.33
CA VAL A 16 -107.28 45.37 -0.28
C VAL A 16 -106.29 45.88 -1.33
N PHE A 17 -106.65 46.88 -2.13
CA PHE A 17 -105.72 47.54 -3.06
C PHE A 17 -104.56 48.24 -2.34
N ALA A 18 -104.81 48.93 -1.23
CA ALA A 18 -103.76 49.57 -0.44
C ALA A 18 -102.79 48.54 0.15
N ILE A 19 -103.31 47.43 0.68
CA ILE A 19 -102.49 46.31 1.19
C ILE A 19 -101.69 45.67 0.06
N LEU A 20 -102.31 45.42 -1.11
CA LEU A 20 -101.63 44.88 -2.30
C LEU A 20 -100.55 45.84 -2.82
N MET A 21 -100.78 47.16 -2.79
CA MET A 21 -99.78 48.15 -3.18
C MET A 21 -98.61 48.21 -2.17
N ILE A 22 -98.89 48.19 -0.85
CA ILE A 22 -97.84 48.13 0.18
C ILE A 22 -97.04 46.84 0.05
N PHE A 23 -97.70 45.69 -0.13
CA PHE A 23 -97.05 44.40 -0.29
C PHE A 23 -96.24 44.34 -1.60
N GLY A 24 -96.82 44.79 -2.72
CA GLY A 24 -96.15 44.87 -4.01
C GLY A 24 -94.93 45.79 -3.99
N SER A 25 -95.04 46.97 -3.36
CA SER A 25 -93.90 47.89 -3.17
C SER A 25 -92.83 47.27 -2.28
N SER A 26 -93.20 46.57 -1.20
CA SER A 26 -92.26 45.93 -0.28
C SER A 26 -91.49 44.79 -0.94
N VAL A 27 -92.16 43.94 -1.73
CA VAL A 27 -91.52 42.88 -2.52
C VAL A 27 -90.60 43.48 -3.58
N LEU A 28 -91.01 44.57 -4.25
CA LEU A 28 -90.18 45.26 -5.23
C LEU A 28 -88.93 45.87 -4.58
N THR A 29 -89.05 46.52 -3.41
CA THR A 29 -87.91 47.07 -2.67
C THR A 29 -86.95 45.98 -2.19
N LEU A 30 -87.45 44.86 -1.67
CA LEU A 30 -86.63 43.70 -1.30
C LEU A 30 -85.90 43.10 -2.50
N THR A 31 -86.57 43.04 -3.66
CA THR A 31 -85.98 42.57 -4.92
C THR A 31 -84.90 43.53 -5.42
N LEU A 32 -85.17 44.84 -5.38
CA LEU A 32 -84.22 45.88 -5.78
C LEU A 32 -82.99 45.89 -4.87
N SER A 33 -83.19 45.78 -3.56
CA SER A 33 -82.12 45.67 -2.56
C SER A 33 -81.31 44.38 -2.74
N SER A 34 -81.97 43.24 -2.98
CA SER A 34 -81.29 41.96 -3.27
C SER A 34 -80.48 42.01 -4.56
N TYR A 35 -81.00 42.66 -5.61
CA TYR A 35 -80.29 42.88 -6.86
C TYR A 35 -79.07 43.79 -6.65
N GLN A 36 -79.23 44.93 -5.98
CA GLN A 36 -78.12 45.83 -5.65
C GLN A 36 -77.06 45.12 -4.81
N LYS A 37 -77.46 44.33 -3.81
CA LYS A 37 -76.54 43.52 -3.00
C LYS A 37 -75.77 42.51 -3.85
N ARG A 38 -76.43 41.78 -4.75
CA ARG A 38 -75.77 40.84 -5.67
C ARG A 38 -74.82 41.53 -6.65
N VAL A 39 -75.16 42.72 -7.12
CA VAL A 39 -74.29 43.53 -7.99
C VAL A 39 -73.04 43.97 -7.22
N VAL A 40 -73.18 44.43 -5.97
CA VAL A 40 -72.04 44.77 -5.10
C VAL A 40 -71.20 43.52 -4.80
N GLU A 41 -71.81 42.40 -4.40
CA GLU A 41 -71.10 41.12 -4.16
C GLU A 41 -70.35 40.61 -5.40
N SER A 42 -70.95 40.75 -6.59
CA SER A 42 -70.31 40.40 -7.86
C SER A 42 -69.09 41.27 -8.14
N LYS A 43 -69.19 42.59 -7.93
CA LYS A 43 -68.07 43.53 -8.06
C LYS A 43 -66.98 43.27 -7.02
N GLU A 44 -67.34 42.98 -5.77
CA GLU A 44 -66.40 42.60 -4.72
C GLU A 44 -65.64 41.32 -5.06
N LYS A 45 -66.35 40.29 -5.55
CA LYS A 45 -65.75 39.01 -5.95
C LYS A 45 -64.81 39.20 -7.14
N ARG A 46 -65.20 40.02 -8.12
CA ARG A 46 -64.35 40.40 -9.26
C ARG A 46 -63.07 41.10 -8.79
N ASN A 47 -63.18 42.11 -7.94
CA ASN A 47 -62.01 42.86 -7.45
C ASN A 47 -61.11 41.96 -6.59
N ARG A 48 -61.67 41.00 -5.85
CA ARG A 48 -60.91 39.97 -5.13
C ARG A 48 -60.11 39.07 -6.07
N TYR A 49 -60.71 38.57 -7.15
CA TYR A 49 -59.98 37.76 -8.15
C TYR A 49 -58.83 38.53 -8.80
N PHE A 50 -59.01 39.82 -9.07
CA PHE A 50 -57.91 40.67 -9.58
C PHE A 50 -56.81 40.88 -8.54
N SER A 51 -57.14 41.04 -7.26
CA SER A 51 -56.14 41.04 -6.18
C SER A 51 -55.41 39.70 -6.06
N GLU A 52 -56.11 38.55 -6.20
CA GLU A 52 -55.50 37.21 -6.20
C GLU A 52 -54.52 37.06 -7.38
N SER A 53 -54.91 37.51 -8.57
CA SER A 53 -54.05 37.51 -9.76
C SER A 53 -52.74 38.28 -9.57
N GLY A 54 -52.75 39.38 -8.80
CA GLY A 54 -51.52 40.09 -8.44
C GLY A 54 -50.54 39.26 -7.59
N LEU A 55 -51.06 38.36 -6.74
CA LEU A 55 -50.25 37.42 -5.98
C LEU A 55 -49.73 36.27 -6.86
N ASP A 56 -50.55 35.77 -7.80
CA ASP A 56 -50.12 34.76 -8.76
C ASP A 56 -48.96 35.25 -9.64
N ILE A 57 -49.01 36.53 -10.04
CA ILE A 57 -47.92 37.20 -10.76
C ILE A 57 -46.67 37.29 -9.88
N ALA A 58 -46.82 37.69 -8.61
CA ALA A 58 -45.70 37.76 -7.68
C ALA A 58 -45.05 36.38 -7.46
N TYR A 59 -45.84 35.32 -7.33
CA TYR A 59 -45.36 33.93 -7.28
C TYR A 59 -44.62 33.53 -8.58
N GLY A 60 -45.15 33.96 -9.73
CA GLY A 60 -44.53 33.82 -11.05
C GLY A 60 -43.10 34.38 -11.08
N ILE A 61 -42.93 35.61 -10.59
CA ILE A 61 -41.67 36.34 -10.55
C ILE A 61 -40.70 35.75 -9.52
N ILE A 62 -41.18 35.47 -8.30
CA ILE A 62 -40.36 34.86 -7.24
C ILE A 62 -39.78 33.53 -7.73
N GLY A 63 -40.58 32.71 -8.39
CA GLY A 63 -40.07 31.45 -8.90
C GLY A 63 -39.01 31.61 -9.98
N LYS A 64 -39.11 32.60 -10.88
CA LYS A 64 -38.01 32.90 -11.82
C LYS A 64 -36.73 33.37 -11.12
N ILE A 65 -36.85 34.14 -10.03
CA ILE A 65 -35.69 34.55 -9.21
C ILE A 65 -35.04 33.32 -8.57
N VAL A 66 -35.84 32.39 -8.06
CA VAL A 66 -35.35 31.13 -7.49
C VAL A 66 -34.66 30.28 -8.55
N ASP A 67 -35.24 30.16 -9.75
CA ASP A 67 -34.66 29.42 -10.88
C ASP A 67 -33.25 29.98 -11.22
N LYS A 68 -33.14 31.30 -11.41
CA LYS A 68 -31.84 31.96 -11.68
C LYS A 68 -30.87 31.94 -10.49
N ALA A 69 -31.37 31.94 -9.26
CA ALA A 69 -30.53 31.82 -8.08
C ALA A 69 -29.88 30.42 -7.97
N VAL A 70 -30.61 29.36 -8.36
CA VAL A 70 -30.05 28.01 -8.46
C VAL A 70 -28.95 27.97 -9.51
N GLU A 71 -29.16 28.57 -10.69
CA GLU A 71 -28.14 28.70 -11.73
C GLU A 71 -26.90 29.46 -11.25
N ASN A 72 -27.09 30.54 -10.49
CA ASN A 72 -25.99 31.33 -9.94
C ASN A 72 -25.19 30.55 -8.89
N GLY A 73 -25.84 29.91 -7.92
CA GLY A 73 -25.17 29.06 -6.93
C GLY A 73 -24.39 27.92 -7.59
N ASN A 74 -24.96 27.33 -8.65
CA ASN A 74 -24.30 26.31 -9.47
C ASN A 74 -23.06 26.85 -10.22
N THR A 75 -23.11 28.10 -10.66
CA THR A 75 -22.00 28.78 -11.33
C THR A 75 -20.83 29.06 -10.37
N GLU A 76 -21.12 29.49 -9.14
CA GLU A 76 -20.08 29.71 -8.11
C GLU A 76 -19.30 28.44 -7.80
N VAL A 77 -20.00 27.31 -7.61
CA VAL A 77 -19.32 26.01 -7.37
C VAL A 77 -18.51 25.58 -8.59
N LYS A 78 -19.02 25.82 -9.80
CA LYS A 78 -18.31 25.48 -11.04
C LYS A 78 -17.03 26.30 -11.22
N ASN A 79 -17.04 27.57 -10.84
CA ASN A 79 -15.85 28.42 -10.90
C ASN A 79 -14.80 27.96 -9.89
N TYR A 80 -15.21 27.66 -8.65
CA TYR A 80 -14.32 27.11 -7.63
C TYR A 80 -13.65 25.81 -8.10
N LEU A 81 -14.43 24.85 -8.62
CA LEU A 81 -13.90 23.57 -9.11
C LEU A 81 -12.93 23.71 -10.30
N LYS A 82 -13.07 24.75 -11.12
CA LYS A 82 -12.24 24.95 -12.31
C LYS A 82 -10.97 25.76 -12.03
N GLU A 83 -11.09 26.82 -11.23
CA GLU A 83 -10.08 27.87 -11.16
C GLU A 83 -9.40 27.94 -9.78
N GLU A 84 -10.13 27.68 -8.70
CA GLU A 84 -9.65 27.92 -7.32
C GLU A 84 -9.20 26.65 -6.60
N LEU A 85 -9.73 25.47 -6.98
CA LEU A 85 -9.42 24.18 -6.35
C LEU A 85 -7.93 23.86 -6.31
N LYS A 86 -7.18 24.25 -7.35
CA LYS A 86 -5.74 24.00 -7.47
C LYS A 86 -4.89 24.76 -6.44
N GLN A 87 -5.47 25.74 -5.75
CA GLN A 87 -4.79 26.63 -4.82
C GLN A 87 -5.30 26.49 -3.38
N ASP A 88 -6.30 25.63 -3.14
CA ASP A 88 -6.94 25.48 -1.83
C ASP A 88 -6.28 24.32 -1.05
N GLU A 89 -5.28 24.63 -0.24
CA GLU A 89 -4.59 23.64 0.62
C GLU A 89 -5.49 23.06 1.72
N SER A 90 -6.63 23.69 2.03
CA SER A 90 -7.50 23.30 3.15
C SER A 90 -8.26 22.00 2.94
N ILE A 91 -8.38 21.57 1.68
CA ILE A 91 -9.10 20.35 1.25
C ILE A 91 -8.16 19.17 0.97
N LEU A 92 -6.86 19.30 1.24
CA LEU A 92 -5.88 18.22 1.07
C LEU A 92 -5.66 17.48 2.39
N LYS A 93 -5.43 16.17 2.30
CA LYS A 93 -4.93 15.33 3.40
C LYS A 93 -3.40 15.42 3.47
N GLU A 94 -2.82 14.96 4.58
CA GLU A 94 -1.37 14.94 4.79
C GLU A 94 -0.60 14.15 3.71
N ASP A 95 -1.26 13.22 3.02
CA ASP A 95 -0.67 12.40 1.95
C ASP A 95 -0.73 13.02 0.54
N GLY A 96 -1.33 14.21 0.42
CA GLY A 96 -1.55 14.94 -0.83
C GLY A 96 -2.85 14.60 -1.57
N SER A 97 -3.67 13.67 -1.06
CA SER A 97 -4.98 13.33 -1.65
C SER A 97 -6.09 14.27 -1.16
N ILE A 98 -7.22 14.31 -1.85
CA ILE A 98 -8.32 15.23 -1.51
C ILE A 98 -9.19 14.65 -0.37
N ASP A 99 -9.58 15.51 0.56
CA ASP A 99 -10.55 15.22 1.62
C ASP A 99 -11.98 15.43 1.09
N GLU A 100 -12.66 14.33 0.77
CA GLU A 100 -14.01 14.34 0.22
C GLU A 100 -15.05 14.99 1.14
N GLU A 101 -14.90 14.89 2.46
CA GLU A 101 -15.86 15.48 3.40
C GLU A 101 -15.73 17.00 3.40
N LYS A 102 -14.49 17.52 3.43
CA LYS A 102 -14.23 18.96 3.38
C LYS A 102 -14.62 19.57 2.04
N LEU A 103 -14.36 18.87 0.93
CA LEU A 103 -14.77 19.32 -0.39
C LEU A 103 -16.30 19.47 -0.49
N LYS A 104 -17.06 18.49 0.00
CA LYS A 104 -18.54 18.54 -0.01
C LYS A 104 -19.07 19.69 0.84
N GLN A 105 -18.45 19.94 2.01
CA GLN A 105 -18.81 21.08 2.86
C GLN A 105 -18.59 22.40 2.13
N LYS A 106 -17.40 22.59 1.53
CA LYS A 106 -17.06 23.81 0.79
C LYS A 106 -17.98 24.07 -0.40
N GLN A 107 -18.30 23.03 -1.18
CA GLN A 107 -19.27 23.13 -2.29
C GLN A 107 -20.66 23.58 -1.80
N SER A 108 -21.13 23.00 -0.69
CA SER A 108 -22.42 23.37 -0.09
C SER A 108 -22.43 24.83 0.37
N GLU A 109 -21.37 25.29 1.02
CA GLU A 109 -21.23 26.68 1.47
C GLU A 109 -21.24 27.67 0.31
N LEU A 110 -20.45 27.41 -0.73
CA LEU A 110 -20.38 28.27 -1.92
C LEU A 110 -21.71 28.35 -2.65
N PHE A 111 -22.38 27.21 -2.85
CA PHE A 111 -23.71 27.16 -3.45
C PHE A 111 -24.72 27.97 -2.65
N LYS A 112 -24.80 27.74 -1.33
CA LYS A 112 -25.75 28.43 -0.44
C LYS A 112 -25.51 29.93 -0.44
N SER A 113 -24.24 30.35 -0.35
CA SER A 113 -23.86 31.76 -0.40
C SER A 113 -24.24 32.41 -1.74
N GLY A 114 -23.88 31.77 -2.87
CA GLY A 114 -24.19 32.25 -4.21
C GLY A 114 -25.70 32.35 -4.48
N TYR A 115 -26.47 31.36 -4.03
CA TYR A 115 -27.94 31.34 -4.10
C TYR A 115 -28.55 32.48 -3.28
N GLN A 116 -28.21 32.56 -1.99
CA GLN A 116 -28.80 33.55 -1.07
C GLN A 116 -28.47 34.98 -1.49
N ASN A 117 -27.23 35.23 -1.91
CA ASN A 117 -26.81 36.54 -2.42
C ASN A 117 -27.59 36.96 -3.67
N TYR A 118 -27.81 36.03 -4.61
CA TYR A 118 -28.57 36.32 -5.82
C TYR A 118 -30.04 36.65 -5.52
N VAL A 119 -30.69 35.88 -4.66
CA VAL A 119 -32.09 36.12 -4.23
C VAL A 119 -32.19 37.50 -3.56
N LEU A 120 -31.32 37.81 -2.60
CA LEU A 120 -31.33 39.09 -1.90
C LEU A 120 -31.07 40.26 -2.84
N LYS A 121 -30.07 40.15 -3.73
CA LYS A 121 -29.73 41.18 -4.73
C LYS A 121 -30.88 41.44 -5.70
N SER A 122 -31.59 40.39 -6.12
CA SER A 122 -32.70 40.49 -7.07
C SER A 122 -33.95 41.15 -6.46
N ILE A 123 -34.11 41.08 -5.13
CA ILE A 123 -35.24 41.68 -4.41
C ILE A 123 -34.91 43.10 -3.90
N ARG A 124 -33.63 43.46 -3.71
CA ARG A 124 -33.18 44.69 -3.00
C ARG A 124 -32.79 45.92 -3.85
N LYS A 125 -33.11 46.03 -5.13
CA LYS A 125 -32.91 47.31 -5.84
C LYS A 125 -34.04 48.28 -5.52
N ASP A 126 -33.81 49.17 -4.57
CA ASP A 126 -34.63 50.35 -4.35
C ASP A 126 -34.65 51.16 -5.65
N GLU A 127 -35.86 51.33 -6.19
CA GLU A 127 -36.25 51.87 -7.52
C GLU A 127 -36.54 50.85 -8.63
N ASP A 128 -36.16 49.57 -8.56
CA ASP A 128 -36.36 48.56 -9.63
C ASP A 128 -36.81 47.17 -9.12
N ASN A 129 -37.63 47.13 -8.05
CA ASN A 129 -38.17 45.88 -7.51
C ASN A 129 -39.07 45.17 -8.56
N CYS A 130 -38.59 44.05 -9.09
CA CYS A 130 -39.27 43.26 -10.11
C CYS A 130 -40.64 42.75 -9.66
N ILE A 131 -40.81 42.45 -8.36
CA ILE A 131 -42.06 41.97 -7.76
C ILE A 131 -43.12 43.09 -7.72
N GLU A 132 -42.74 44.31 -7.32
CA GLU A 132 -43.66 45.45 -7.21
C GLU A 132 -44.00 46.05 -8.58
N LYS A 133 -43.06 46.03 -9.53
CA LYS A 133 -43.29 46.51 -10.90
C LYS A 133 -44.01 45.48 -11.79
N GLY A 134 -43.95 44.20 -11.42
CA GLY A 134 -44.54 43.09 -12.17
C GLY A 134 -43.75 42.74 -13.44
N ILE A 135 -42.44 42.99 -13.46
CA ILE A 135 -41.58 42.81 -14.64
C ILE A 135 -41.29 41.32 -14.82
N LYS A 136 -41.59 40.75 -16.00
CA LYS A 136 -41.14 39.40 -16.36
C LYS A 136 -39.63 39.44 -16.59
N ILE A 137 -38.90 38.61 -15.84
CA ILE A 137 -37.50 38.33 -16.11
C ILE A 137 -37.48 37.40 -17.33
N ASP A 138 -37.08 37.89 -18.51
CA ASP A 138 -36.91 37.03 -19.70
C ASP A 138 -35.51 36.39 -19.72
N ASP A 139 -35.35 35.32 -20.47
CA ASP A 139 -34.13 34.49 -20.48
C ASP A 139 -33.15 34.88 -21.60
N ASN A 140 -33.50 35.79 -22.53
CA ASN A 140 -32.65 36.09 -23.70
C ASN A 140 -32.62 37.55 -24.26
N SER A 141 -33.19 38.58 -23.62
CA SER A 141 -32.98 39.98 -24.06
C SER A 141 -33.27 41.04 -22.97
N ASP A 142 -32.61 42.20 -23.08
CA ASP A 142 -32.88 43.43 -22.31
C ASP A 142 -34.13 44.20 -22.82
N GLU A 143 -35.02 43.55 -23.60
CA GLU A 143 -36.23 44.18 -24.13
C GLU A 143 -37.44 43.99 -23.19
N ARG A 144 -37.87 45.11 -22.61
CA ARG A 144 -38.97 45.20 -21.64
C ARG A 144 -40.33 45.21 -22.36
N GLU A 145 -40.89 44.05 -22.70
CA GLU A 145 -42.30 44.00 -23.08
C GLU A 145 -43.21 43.99 -21.85
N ASN A 146 -43.83 45.15 -21.60
CA ASN A 146 -44.98 45.30 -20.71
C ASN A 146 -46.19 44.57 -21.31
N ASN A 147 -46.31 43.26 -21.12
CA ASN A 147 -47.57 42.58 -21.43
C ASN A 147 -48.56 42.79 -20.27
N TYR A 148 -49.06 44.02 -20.15
CA TYR A 148 -50.10 44.42 -19.19
C TYR A 148 -51.30 45.12 -19.82
N ASP A 149 -51.33 45.32 -21.14
CA ASP A 149 -52.42 46.09 -21.73
C ASP A 149 -53.46 45.23 -22.46
N ILE A 150 -54.49 44.88 -21.69
CA ILE A 150 -55.84 44.86 -22.24
C ILE A 150 -56.75 45.54 -21.21
N ASN A 151 -56.84 46.88 -21.27
CA ASN A 151 -57.89 47.71 -20.65
C ASN A 151 -57.77 48.05 -19.14
N GLY A 152 -56.60 48.53 -18.69
CA GLY A 152 -56.50 49.43 -17.51
C GLY A 152 -56.92 48.88 -16.13
N ASN A 153 -56.88 47.56 -15.91
CA ASN A 153 -57.23 46.93 -14.63
C ASN A 153 -56.02 46.20 -14.00
N LYS A 154 -55.07 46.93 -13.41
CA LYS A 154 -53.88 46.31 -12.76
C LYS A 154 -53.98 46.34 -11.22
N PRO A 155 -53.69 45.23 -10.51
CA PRO A 155 -53.49 45.24 -9.06
C PRO A 155 -52.13 45.84 -8.70
N GLU A 156 -52.08 46.61 -7.62
CA GLU A 156 -50.86 47.15 -7.03
C GLU A 156 -50.29 46.14 -6.03
N VAL A 157 -49.07 45.65 -6.29
CA VAL A 157 -48.37 44.69 -5.43
C VAL A 157 -47.28 45.41 -4.63
N LYS A 158 -47.26 45.21 -3.31
CA LYS A 158 -46.26 45.79 -2.40
C LYS A 158 -45.61 44.73 -1.52
N LEU A 159 -44.31 44.87 -1.28
CA LEU A 159 -43.57 44.07 -0.31
C LEU A 159 -43.59 44.78 1.05
N ILE A 160 -44.37 44.26 1.99
CA ILE A 160 -44.64 44.90 3.29
C ILE A 160 -43.46 44.80 4.26
N ASN A 161 -42.70 43.69 4.22
CA ASN A 161 -41.57 43.45 5.14
C ASN A 161 -40.37 44.37 4.90
N LYS A 162 -40.39 45.21 3.87
CA LYS A 162 -39.30 46.11 3.50
C LYS A 162 -39.12 47.27 4.50
N GLU A 163 -40.20 47.69 5.18
CA GLU A 163 -40.20 48.92 5.98
C GLU A 163 -39.75 48.71 7.44
N SER A 164 -39.69 47.47 7.93
CA SER A 164 -39.51 47.16 9.36
C SER A 164 -38.25 46.37 9.74
N GLU A 165 -37.66 45.57 8.83
CA GLU A 165 -36.41 44.81 9.06
C GLU A 165 -35.63 44.58 7.74
N PRO A 166 -34.29 44.45 7.76
CA PRO A 166 -33.53 44.05 6.57
C PRO A 166 -33.89 42.62 6.15
N LEU A 167 -34.27 42.44 4.88
CA LEU A 167 -34.55 41.11 4.31
C LEU A 167 -33.32 40.22 4.41
N GLN A 168 -33.38 39.12 5.17
CA GLN A 168 -32.28 38.18 5.34
C GLN A 168 -32.81 36.75 5.45
N PHE A 169 -31.99 35.79 5.04
CA PHE A 169 -32.23 34.38 5.33
C PHE A 169 -31.98 34.14 6.82
N LYS A 170 -32.92 33.46 7.50
CA LYS A 170 -32.74 33.04 8.90
C LYS A 170 -31.83 31.81 8.99
N ASP A 171 -31.39 31.45 10.19
CA ASP A 171 -30.52 30.29 10.47
C ASP A 171 -31.04 28.97 9.87
N SER A 172 -32.35 28.86 9.63
CA SER A 172 -32.99 27.73 8.96
C SER A 172 -32.89 27.74 7.42
N GLY A 173 -32.16 28.69 6.83
CA GLY A 173 -32.04 28.86 5.37
C GLY A 173 -33.30 29.37 4.68
N ILE A 174 -34.23 30.01 5.41
CA ILE A 174 -35.53 30.47 4.90
C ILE A 174 -35.59 32.00 4.87
N LEU A 175 -35.98 32.58 3.73
CA LEU A 175 -36.32 33.99 3.55
C LEU A 175 -37.84 34.16 3.49
N LYS A 176 -38.38 35.08 4.29
CA LYS A 176 -39.83 35.33 4.36
C LYS A 176 -40.21 36.67 3.72
N LEU A 177 -41.09 36.63 2.72
CA LEU A 177 -41.63 37.79 2.01
C LEU A 177 -43.12 37.97 2.30
N GLU A 178 -43.50 39.09 2.91
CA GLU A 178 -44.92 39.45 3.10
C GLU A 178 -45.36 40.35 1.95
N ILE A 179 -46.23 39.83 1.07
CA ILE A 179 -46.69 40.52 -0.12
C ILE A 179 -48.16 40.87 0.01
N GLN A 180 -48.50 42.12 -0.32
CA GLN A 180 -49.88 42.60 -0.37
C GLN A 180 -50.23 43.02 -1.80
N SER A 181 -51.33 42.47 -2.32
CA SER A 181 -51.92 42.87 -3.60
C SER A 181 -53.21 43.65 -3.35
N THR A 182 -53.33 44.83 -3.97
CA THR A 182 -54.45 45.77 -3.81
C THR A 182 -55.09 46.05 -5.16
N PHE A 183 -56.41 45.90 -5.28
CA PHE A 183 -57.14 46.27 -6.49
C PHE A 183 -58.35 47.14 -6.15
N LYS A 184 -58.49 48.28 -6.83
CA LYS A 184 -59.57 49.25 -6.62
C LYS A 184 -60.24 49.61 -7.94
N LYS A 185 -61.56 49.39 -8.01
CA LYS A 185 -62.38 49.77 -9.16
C LYS A 185 -63.82 50.03 -8.72
N GLU A 186 -64.44 51.08 -9.25
CA GLU A 186 -65.83 51.47 -8.93
C GLU A 186 -66.06 51.65 -7.40
N ASP A 187 -65.16 52.40 -6.75
CA ASP A 187 -65.12 52.68 -5.29
C ASP A 187 -65.05 51.48 -4.35
N ILE A 188 -64.83 50.26 -4.88
CA ILE A 188 -64.62 49.05 -4.10
C ILE A 188 -63.13 48.68 -4.14
N GLU A 189 -62.46 48.72 -3.00
CA GLU A 189 -61.07 48.29 -2.81
C GLU A 189 -61.02 46.89 -2.17
N LYS A 190 -60.15 46.02 -2.67
CA LYS A 190 -59.82 44.74 -2.03
C LYS A 190 -58.31 44.60 -1.87
N LYS A 191 -57.89 44.13 -0.69
CA LYS A 191 -56.50 43.88 -0.31
C LYS A 191 -56.35 42.43 0.13
N ILE A 192 -55.37 41.74 -0.44
CA ILE A 192 -55.05 40.36 -0.07
C ILE A 192 -53.58 40.32 0.29
N ARG A 193 -53.27 39.58 1.36
CA ARG A 193 -51.92 39.47 1.88
C ARG A 193 -51.54 38.01 2.05
N VAL A 194 -50.31 37.67 1.68
CA VAL A 194 -49.74 36.33 1.77
C VAL A 194 -48.27 36.41 2.20
N ASN A 195 -47.79 35.39 2.91
CA ASN A 195 -46.37 35.20 3.16
C ASN A 195 -45.82 34.13 2.21
N TYR A 196 -44.79 34.46 1.45
CA TYR A 196 -43.98 33.51 0.71
C TYR A 196 -42.71 33.20 1.51
N ASN A 197 -42.48 31.93 1.80
CA ASN A 197 -41.24 31.45 2.39
C ASN A 197 -40.40 30.81 1.28
N ILE A 198 -39.20 31.35 1.04
CA ILE A 198 -38.22 30.84 0.07
C ILE A 198 -37.15 30.08 0.85
N SER A 199 -37.05 28.77 0.62
CA SER A 199 -36.02 27.92 1.24
C SER A 199 -34.78 27.81 0.38
N THR A 200 -33.61 27.79 1.01
CA THR A 200 -32.33 27.50 0.36
C THR A 200 -32.24 26.00 0.05
N PRO A 201 -32.04 25.58 -1.21
CA PRO A 201 -31.88 24.17 -1.53
C PRO A 201 -30.56 23.59 -1.01
N ASP A 202 -30.52 22.29 -0.78
CA ASP A 202 -29.28 21.57 -0.55
C ASP A 202 -28.56 21.29 -1.87
N TYR A 203 -27.23 21.39 -1.85
CA TYR A 203 -26.39 21.12 -3.01
C TYR A 203 -26.08 19.62 -3.11
N ASN A 204 -26.53 18.98 -4.19
CA ASN A 204 -26.31 17.56 -4.47
C ASN A 204 -25.60 17.34 -5.82
N GLY A 205 -24.74 18.30 -6.23
CA GLY A 205 -23.99 18.20 -7.48
C GLY A 205 -23.06 16.99 -7.47
N THR A 206 -22.98 16.29 -8.61
CA THR A 206 -22.00 15.20 -8.77
C THR A 206 -20.68 15.78 -9.28
N TYR A 207 -19.56 15.24 -8.78
CA TYR A 207 -18.23 15.49 -9.32
C TYR A 207 -17.60 14.14 -9.67
N TYR A 208 -16.67 14.17 -10.61
CA TYR A 208 -15.88 12.99 -10.99
C TYR A 208 -14.42 13.27 -10.65
N VAL A 209 -13.80 12.37 -9.87
CA VAL A 209 -12.36 12.37 -9.65
C VAL A 209 -11.74 11.56 -10.78
N GLN A 210 -11.05 12.24 -11.70
CA GLN A 210 -10.23 11.58 -12.70
C GLN A 210 -8.89 11.23 -12.04
N THR A 211 -8.73 9.96 -11.67
CA THR A 211 -7.48 9.44 -11.11
C THR A 211 -6.56 8.95 -12.23
N ASN A 212 -5.36 9.52 -12.33
CA ASN A 212 -4.31 8.94 -13.18
C ASN A 212 -3.68 7.75 -12.44
N LYS A 213 -4.08 6.53 -12.84
CA LYS A 213 -3.57 5.27 -12.27
C LYS A 213 -2.48 4.70 -13.16
N VAL A 214 -1.31 4.46 -12.58
CA VAL A 214 -0.19 3.79 -13.24
C VAL A 214 -0.03 2.40 -12.62
N GLN A 215 0.08 1.39 -13.48
CA GLN A 215 0.40 0.03 -13.04
C GLN A 215 1.91 -0.14 -13.10
N ILE A 216 2.51 -0.60 -12.00
CA ILE A 216 3.94 -0.91 -11.94
C ILE A 216 4.14 -2.36 -11.45
N PRO A 217 5.16 -3.08 -11.95
CA PRO A 217 5.49 -4.40 -11.41
C PRO A 217 5.86 -4.28 -9.93
N LYS A 218 5.25 -5.11 -9.07
CA LYS A 218 5.47 -5.05 -7.61
C LYS A 218 6.95 -5.23 -7.26
N LEU A 219 7.60 -6.19 -7.93
CA LEU A 219 9.04 -6.50 -7.84
C LEU A 219 9.95 -5.28 -8.00
N ALA A 220 9.53 -4.26 -8.75
CA ALA A 220 10.31 -3.04 -8.99
C ALA A 220 10.61 -2.23 -7.71
N SER A 221 9.86 -2.48 -6.63
CA SER A 221 9.98 -1.75 -5.35
C SER A 221 10.28 -2.65 -4.15
N GLU A 222 10.36 -3.97 -4.33
CA GLU A 222 10.36 -4.93 -3.22
C GLU A 222 11.70 -5.09 -2.51
N LYS A 223 12.82 -4.92 -3.22
CA LYS A 223 14.17 -5.20 -2.74
C LYS A 223 15.02 -3.93 -2.77
N ALA A 224 15.91 -3.81 -1.79
CA ALA A 224 16.94 -2.78 -1.77
C ALA A 224 18.00 -3.05 -2.83
N ILE A 225 18.38 -4.32 -2.96
CA ILE A 225 19.51 -4.74 -3.79
C ILE A 225 19.14 -6.00 -4.56
N TYR A 226 19.47 -5.99 -5.85
CA TYR A 226 19.48 -7.17 -6.69
C TYR A 226 20.77 -7.22 -7.51
N ALA A 227 21.49 -8.34 -7.45
CA ALA A 227 22.70 -8.51 -8.25
C ALA A 227 22.75 -9.90 -8.92
N ASP A 228 23.12 -9.93 -10.21
CA ASP A 228 23.46 -11.18 -10.90
C ASP A 228 24.88 -11.65 -10.56
N GLY A 229 25.78 -10.72 -10.22
CA GLY A 229 27.12 -11.04 -9.71
C GLY A 229 27.14 -11.21 -8.19
N ASN A 230 28.32 -10.96 -7.60
CA ASN A 230 28.55 -11.09 -6.17
C ASN A 230 28.20 -9.80 -5.41
N LEU A 231 28.06 -9.91 -4.08
CA LEU A 231 28.14 -8.77 -3.16
C LEU A 231 29.43 -8.88 -2.36
N ASN A 232 30.39 -8.02 -2.66
CA ASN A 232 31.69 -7.98 -2.00
C ASN A 232 31.76 -6.78 -1.05
N ILE A 233 31.90 -7.03 0.24
CA ILE A 233 31.84 -5.99 1.27
C ILE A 233 33.24 -5.75 1.86
N ASN A 234 33.94 -4.73 1.36
CA ASN A 234 35.25 -4.29 1.87
C ASN A 234 35.15 -3.10 2.84
N GLY A 235 33.96 -2.65 3.23
CA GLY A 235 33.74 -1.55 4.18
C GLY A 235 32.61 -1.85 5.17
N ASN A 236 32.12 -0.84 5.88
CA ASN A 236 30.90 -0.97 6.68
C ASN A 236 29.67 -0.92 5.77
N PHE A 237 28.69 -1.77 6.05
CA PHE A 237 27.53 -1.93 5.19
C PHE A 237 26.26 -2.17 6.01
N THR A 238 25.25 -1.34 5.81
CA THR A 238 23.92 -1.50 6.40
C THR A 238 22.88 -1.45 5.30
N VAL A 239 21.95 -2.41 5.29
CA VAL A 239 20.82 -2.41 4.36
C VAL A 239 19.50 -2.63 5.11
N ASP A 240 18.59 -1.66 4.96
CA ASP A 240 17.20 -1.71 5.42
C ASP A 240 16.27 -2.05 4.26
N GLY A 241 16.32 -3.31 3.84
CA GLY A 241 15.53 -3.83 2.74
C GLY A 241 15.98 -5.23 2.39
N GLU A 242 15.12 -5.98 1.71
CA GLU A 242 15.45 -7.32 1.24
C GLU A 242 16.53 -7.27 0.16
N ILE A 243 17.42 -8.26 0.13
CA ILE A 243 18.45 -8.37 -0.90
C ILE A 243 18.41 -9.73 -1.59
N TYR A 244 18.74 -9.75 -2.87
CA TYR A 244 18.94 -10.97 -3.65
C TYR A 244 20.25 -10.89 -4.43
N ILE A 245 21.16 -11.83 -4.19
CA ILE A 245 22.47 -11.92 -4.83
C ILE A 245 22.57 -13.28 -5.50
N LYS A 246 22.45 -13.34 -6.82
CA LYS A 246 22.63 -14.61 -7.54
C LYS A 246 24.03 -15.17 -7.28
N GLY A 247 25.05 -14.33 -7.45
CA GLY A 247 26.43 -14.75 -7.39
C GLY A 247 26.97 -15.28 -8.74
N ASN A 248 28.30 -15.28 -8.85
CA ASN A 248 29.02 -15.79 -10.00
C ASN A 248 29.44 -17.25 -9.80
N GLU A 249 28.61 -18.19 -10.29
CA GLU A 249 28.84 -19.64 -10.22
C GLU A 249 30.19 -20.13 -10.79
N ASN A 250 30.85 -19.32 -11.64
CA ASN A 250 32.18 -19.64 -12.18
C ASN A 250 33.34 -19.13 -11.31
N SER A 251 33.04 -18.42 -10.22
CA SER A 251 34.01 -17.91 -9.25
C SER A 251 34.14 -18.87 -8.07
N GLU A 252 35.34 -19.00 -7.52
CA GLU A 252 35.54 -19.66 -6.22
C GLU A 252 34.88 -18.85 -5.07
N GLU A 253 34.63 -17.57 -5.30
CA GLU A 253 34.10 -16.62 -4.33
C GLU A 253 32.68 -16.20 -4.69
N ASP A 254 31.84 -17.18 -5.02
CA ASP A 254 30.45 -16.99 -5.41
C ASP A 254 29.55 -16.52 -4.25
N GLY A 255 28.68 -15.54 -4.49
CA GLY A 255 27.64 -15.08 -3.56
C GLY A 255 27.98 -13.79 -2.81
N ILE A 256 27.87 -13.82 -1.48
CA ILE A 256 28.11 -12.70 -0.56
C ILE A 256 29.41 -12.92 0.20
N ASN A 257 30.34 -11.95 0.11
CA ASN A 257 31.66 -12.07 0.73
C ASN A 257 31.97 -10.84 1.59
N ILE A 258 32.32 -11.06 2.86
CA ILE A 258 32.79 -10.02 3.79
C ILE A 258 34.33 -10.02 3.80
N TYR A 259 34.92 -8.99 3.22
CA TYR A 259 36.36 -8.85 3.01
C TYR A 259 37.03 -7.81 3.90
N ALA A 260 36.30 -6.91 4.55
CA ALA A 260 36.93 -5.91 5.42
C ALA A 260 37.36 -6.50 6.78
N GLU A 261 38.54 -6.13 7.25
CA GLU A 261 38.87 -6.27 8.66
C GLU A 261 38.02 -5.32 9.50
N ASN A 262 37.52 -5.76 10.65
CA ASN A 262 36.64 -4.98 11.53
C ASN A 262 35.35 -4.49 10.82
N CYS A 263 34.89 -5.23 9.79
CA CYS A 263 33.65 -4.92 9.08
C CYS A 263 32.43 -5.02 10.01
N ASN A 264 31.52 -4.06 9.93
CA ASN A 264 30.17 -4.19 10.44
C ASN A 264 29.17 -4.29 9.27
N ALA A 265 28.63 -5.49 9.04
CA ALA A 265 27.65 -5.76 7.99
C ALA A 265 26.28 -6.07 8.60
N ILE A 266 25.31 -5.17 8.44
CA ILE A 266 23.99 -5.24 9.06
C ILE A 266 22.91 -5.36 7.99
N PHE A 267 22.20 -6.48 7.99
CA PHE A 267 21.06 -6.74 7.11
C PHE A 267 19.79 -6.74 7.96
N LYS A 268 18.99 -5.68 7.87
CA LYS A 268 17.79 -5.53 8.72
C LYS A 268 16.59 -6.36 8.25
N LYS A 269 16.66 -6.92 7.04
CA LYS A 269 15.62 -7.72 6.39
C LYS A 269 16.24 -8.97 5.77
N GLN A 270 15.42 -9.73 5.05
CA GLN A 270 15.79 -11.02 4.48
C GLN A 270 16.98 -10.92 3.52
N VAL A 271 17.88 -11.90 3.63
CA VAL A 271 19.05 -12.06 2.77
C VAL A 271 18.91 -13.33 1.94
N VAL A 272 19.05 -13.20 0.62
CA VAL A 272 18.96 -14.34 -0.28
C VAL A 272 20.20 -14.34 -1.18
N THR A 273 20.89 -15.48 -1.25
CA THR A 273 21.93 -15.70 -2.25
C THR A 273 21.90 -17.11 -2.82
N ALA A 274 22.07 -17.24 -4.14
CA ALA A 274 22.16 -18.57 -4.78
C ALA A 274 23.57 -19.18 -4.63
N GLY A 275 24.58 -18.33 -4.42
CA GLY A 275 25.93 -18.71 -4.02
C GLY A 275 26.08 -18.83 -2.50
N ASP A 276 27.29 -18.65 -2.00
CA ASP A 276 27.59 -18.82 -0.56
C ASP A 276 27.65 -17.47 0.17
N PHE A 277 27.54 -17.52 1.49
CA PHE A 277 27.80 -16.38 2.37
C PHE A 277 29.09 -16.62 3.17
N ARG A 278 30.11 -15.77 2.99
CA ARG A 278 31.42 -15.96 3.63
C ARG A 278 31.90 -14.75 4.43
N ILE A 279 32.48 -15.00 5.60
CA ILE A 279 33.30 -14.03 6.34
C ILE A 279 34.76 -14.41 6.17
N LYS A 280 35.57 -13.52 5.57
CA LYS A 280 36.91 -13.86 5.09
C LYS A 280 38.05 -13.20 5.86
N LYS A 281 37.80 -12.06 6.50
CA LYS A 281 38.81 -11.30 7.25
C LYS A 281 38.48 -11.19 8.74
N PRO A 282 39.50 -11.01 9.60
CA PRO A 282 39.31 -10.95 11.05
C PRO A 282 38.31 -9.89 11.49
N LYS A 283 37.65 -10.17 12.63
CA LYS A 283 36.74 -9.26 13.34
C LYS A 283 35.56 -8.80 12.48
N GLY A 284 35.12 -9.63 11.54
CA GLY A 284 33.87 -9.40 10.82
C GLY A 284 32.68 -9.55 11.78
N ASN A 285 31.82 -8.55 11.86
CA ASN A 285 30.58 -8.60 12.62
C ASN A 285 29.40 -8.52 11.66
N VAL A 286 28.71 -9.64 11.48
CA VAL A 286 27.56 -9.77 10.60
C VAL A 286 26.30 -9.95 11.44
N LYS A 287 25.29 -9.12 11.19
CA LYS A 287 23.98 -9.20 11.85
C LYS A 287 22.86 -9.25 10.83
N ILE A 288 22.00 -10.26 10.91
CA ILE A 288 20.84 -10.43 10.04
C ILE A 288 19.58 -10.48 10.92
N HIS A 289 18.69 -9.52 10.79
CA HIS A 289 17.49 -9.45 11.64
C HIS A 289 16.31 -10.30 11.14
N ASP A 290 16.46 -10.96 10.00
CA ASP A 290 15.42 -11.78 9.36
C ASP A 290 16.02 -13.10 8.86
N ASN A 291 15.28 -13.85 8.03
CA ASN A 291 15.75 -15.11 7.47
C ASN A 291 16.91 -14.92 6.47
N ILE A 292 17.78 -15.92 6.38
CA ILE A 292 18.81 -16.03 5.34
C ILE A 292 18.64 -17.34 4.55
N TYR A 293 18.83 -17.25 3.24
CA TYR A 293 18.88 -18.38 2.30
C TYR A 293 20.21 -18.31 1.54
N ALA A 294 21.04 -19.34 1.66
CA ALA A 294 22.35 -19.41 1.01
C ALA A 294 22.73 -20.84 0.60
N GLY A 295 23.73 -20.98 -0.27
CA GLY A 295 24.39 -22.26 -0.56
C GLY A 295 25.07 -22.80 0.70
N ASN A 296 26.23 -22.25 1.04
CA ASN A 296 26.93 -22.44 2.30
C ASN A 296 26.93 -21.15 3.15
N PHE A 297 27.16 -21.31 4.45
CA PHE A 297 27.68 -20.22 5.26
C PHE A 297 29.04 -20.61 5.85
N THR A 298 30.05 -19.76 5.69
CA THR A 298 31.43 -20.05 6.13
C THR A 298 32.07 -18.88 6.85
N ILE A 299 32.57 -19.10 8.07
CA ILE A 299 33.61 -18.26 8.66
C ILE A 299 34.96 -18.87 8.30
N GLU A 300 35.67 -18.26 7.34
CA GLU A 300 36.92 -18.77 6.78
C GLU A 300 38.06 -18.79 7.80
N GLN A 301 39.09 -19.60 7.55
CA GLN A 301 40.19 -19.81 8.50
C GLN A 301 40.89 -18.51 8.95
N GLU A 302 41.01 -17.52 8.07
CA GLU A 302 41.63 -16.22 8.38
C GLU A 302 40.71 -15.29 9.19
N ALA A 303 39.39 -15.55 9.25
CA ALA A 303 38.39 -14.65 9.81
C ALA A 303 38.26 -14.71 11.34
N SER A 304 39.38 -14.75 12.07
CA SER A 304 39.39 -14.85 13.53
C SER A 304 38.64 -13.73 14.24
N ASN A 305 38.09 -14.01 15.43
CA ASN A 305 37.32 -13.05 16.24
C ASN A 305 36.07 -12.50 15.53
N SER A 306 35.50 -13.26 14.60
CA SER A 306 34.31 -12.84 13.85
C SER A 306 33.03 -13.32 14.54
N THR A 307 31.93 -12.62 14.25
CA THR A 307 30.60 -12.92 14.79
C THR A 307 29.58 -12.94 13.65
N PHE A 308 28.71 -13.94 13.67
CA PHE A 308 27.59 -14.08 12.76
C PHE A 308 26.32 -14.33 13.55
N ASN A 309 25.43 -13.34 13.55
CA ASN A 309 24.20 -13.35 14.34
C ASN A 309 22.98 -13.26 13.44
N VAL A 310 22.02 -14.19 13.59
CA VAL A 310 20.78 -14.23 12.82
C VAL A 310 19.58 -14.32 13.77
N ASN A 311 18.64 -13.37 13.69
CA ASN A 311 17.50 -13.32 14.61
C ASN A 311 16.36 -14.29 14.26
N LYS A 312 16.37 -14.83 13.03
CA LYS A 312 15.35 -15.79 12.57
C LYS A 312 16.02 -17.05 12.00
N ASP A 313 15.43 -17.61 10.94
CA ASP A 313 15.79 -18.92 10.43
C ASP A 313 16.89 -18.84 9.37
N VAL A 314 17.77 -19.84 9.38
CA VAL A 314 18.87 -20.00 8.44
C VAL A 314 18.59 -21.21 7.55
N TYR A 315 18.53 -21.01 6.25
CA TYR A 315 18.36 -22.07 5.25
C TYR A 315 19.62 -22.20 4.42
N LEU A 316 20.25 -23.37 4.47
CA LEU A 316 21.47 -23.68 3.74
C LEU A 316 21.23 -24.89 2.84
N ASN A 317 21.54 -24.74 1.55
CA ASN A 317 21.53 -25.87 0.63
C ASN A 317 22.70 -26.84 0.86
N ASN A 318 23.75 -26.39 1.54
CA ASN A 318 24.89 -27.20 1.89
C ASN A 318 25.35 -26.88 3.33
N ASP A 319 26.63 -26.58 3.58
CA ASP A 319 27.24 -26.64 4.90
C ASP A 319 27.18 -25.33 5.69
N LEU A 320 27.14 -25.46 7.02
CA LEU A 320 27.51 -24.40 7.98
C LEU A 320 28.95 -24.66 8.45
N GLU A 321 29.88 -23.76 8.14
CA GLU A 321 31.31 -23.95 8.42
C GLU A 321 31.88 -22.92 9.40
N LEU A 322 32.60 -23.41 10.41
CA LEU A 322 33.36 -22.61 11.37
C LEU A 322 34.83 -23.00 11.33
N ASN A 323 35.61 -22.27 10.53
CA ASN A 323 37.03 -22.54 10.30
C ASN A 323 37.96 -21.65 11.15
N ALA A 324 37.51 -20.45 11.51
CA ALA A 324 38.28 -19.52 12.33
C ALA A 324 38.22 -19.81 13.84
N ASN A 325 39.29 -19.43 14.53
CA ASN A 325 39.36 -19.40 15.99
C ASN A 325 38.68 -18.15 16.57
N LYS A 326 38.31 -18.21 17.85
CA LYS A 326 37.61 -17.16 18.62
C LYS A 326 36.37 -16.58 17.94
N SER A 327 35.72 -17.35 17.08
CA SER A 327 34.61 -16.86 16.26
C SER A 327 33.30 -17.51 16.68
N ASN A 328 32.21 -16.75 16.60
CA ASN A 328 30.93 -17.16 17.18
C ASN A 328 29.82 -17.07 16.14
N ILE A 329 29.03 -18.14 16.07
CA ILE A 329 27.81 -18.22 15.28
C ILE A 329 26.63 -18.29 16.25
N GLU A 330 25.68 -17.36 16.14
CA GLU A 330 24.46 -17.33 16.93
C GLU A 330 23.25 -17.21 16.00
N ILE A 331 22.36 -18.20 16.06
CA ILE A 331 21.12 -18.23 15.29
C ILE A 331 19.99 -18.34 16.30
N GLU A 332 19.19 -17.28 16.48
CA GLU A 332 18.07 -17.27 17.42
C GLU A 332 16.91 -18.18 16.95
N GLY A 333 16.78 -18.37 15.63
CA GLY A 333 15.77 -19.24 15.02
C GLY A 333 16.25 -20.67 14.78
N ASN A 334 15.72 -21.26 13.72
CA ASN A 334 16.03 -22.62 13.29
C ASN A 334 17.19 -22.64 12.28
N LEU A 335 17.90 -23.77 12.21
CA LEU A 335 18.86 -24.04 11.14
C LEU A 335 18.35 -25.20 10.28
N TYR A 336 18.20 -24.96 8.98
CA TYR A 336 17.80 -25.96 8.00
C TYR A 336 18.91 -26.19 6.98
N GLY A 337 19.73 -27.22 7.21
CA GLY A 337 20.67 -27.77 6.24
C GLY A 337 19.99 -28.86 5.41
N ILE A 338 19.53 -28.50 4.20
CA ILE A 338 18.59 -29.30 3.41
C ILE A 338 19.24 -30.13 2.28
N GLY A 339 20.52 -29.94 2.02
CA GLY A 339 21.28 -30.65 0.99
C GLY A 339 21.42 -32.14 1.28
N ASP A 340 20.97 -32.97 0.33
CA ASP A 340 21.09 -34.42 0.37
C ASP A 340 21.68 -34.94 -0.96
N VAL A 341 22.72 -35.76 -0.83
CA VAL A 341 23.43 -36.38 -1.97
C VAL A 341 22.52 -37.33 -2.74
N THR A 342 21.47 -37.90 -2.12
CA THR A 342 20.50 -38.76 -2.83
C THR A 342 19.67 -37.97 -3.84
N ASN A 343 19.48 -36.67 -3.63
CA ASN A 343 18.76 -35.79 -4.56
C ASN A 343 19.60 -35.38 -5.78
N ALA A 344 20.86 -35.83 -5.85
CA ALA A 344 21.74 -35.55 -6.98
C ALA A 344 22.48 -36.83 -7.49
N PRO A 345 21.75 -37.79 -8.07
CA PRO A 345 22.23 -39.16 -8.31
C PRO A 345 23.34 -39.30 -9.38
N ASN A 346 23.65 -38.26 -10.15
CA ASN A 346 24.61 -38.29 -11.27
C ASN A 346 25.92 -37.52 -11.00
N ILE A 347 26.24 -37.27 -9.74
CA ILE A 347 27.43 -36.50 -9.36
C ILE A 347 28.68 -37.39 -9.30
N ILE A 348 29.75 -36.95 -9.97
CA ILE A 348 31.09 -37.54 -9.86
C ILE A 348 31.52 -37.53 -8.39
N GLN A 349 32.06 -38.64 -7.87
CA GLN A 349 32.36 -38.81 -6.44
C GLN A 349 33.07 -37.62 -5.76
N LYS A 350 34.00 -36.96 -6.47
CA LYS A 350 34.72 -35.77 -5.97
C LYS A 350 33.85 -34.54 -5.67
N LYS A 351 32.65 -34.46 -6.26
CA LYS A 351 31.72 -33.33 -6.08
C LYS A 351 30.60 -33.62 -5.07
N LYS A 352 30.47 -34.86 -4.57
CA LYS A 352 29.46 -35.24 -3.57
C LYS A 352 29.45 -34.36 -2.31
N PRO A 353 30.61 -33.90 -1.77
CA PRO A 353 30.60 -33.03 -0.59
C PRO A 353 29.80 -31.73 -0.77
N LYS A 354 29.65 -31.24 -2.01
CA LYS A 354 28.92 -29.98 -2.29
C LYS A 354 27.39 -30.09 -2.16
N TYR A 355 26.88 -31.27 -1.84
CA TYR A 355 25.45 -31.59 -1.83
C TYR A 355 25.05 -32.31 -0.54
N SER A 356 25.79 -32.13 0.54
CA SER A 356 25.57 -32.84 1.81
C SER A 356 25.62 -31.86 2.96
N SER A 357 24.46 -31.31 3.32
CA SER A 357 24.36 -30.31 4.37
C SER A 357 24.73 -30.84 5.76
N SER A 358 25.84 -30.32 6.29
CA SER A 358 26.34 -30.64 7.62
C SER A 358 26.82 -29.38 8.35
N ILE A 359 27.13 -29.52 9.64
CA ILE A 359 27.87 -28.51 10.41
C ILE A 359 29.33 -28.97 10.48
N LEU A 360 30.23 -28.18 9.89
CA LEU A 360 31.66 -28.45 9.83
C LEU A 360 32.42 -27.49 10.74
N ILE A 361 33.15 -28.04 11.72
CA ILE A 361 33.89 -27.25 12.69
C ILE A 361 35.37 -27.58 12.56
N ASN A 362 36.11 -26.70 11.91
CA ASN A 362 37.56 -26.81 11.78
C ASN A 362 38.33 -25.97 12.81
N SER A 363 37.63 -25.11 13.55
CA SER A 363 38.17 -24.30 14.65
C SER A 363 38.76 -25.17 15.76
N GLU A 364 40.02 -24.91 16.12
CA GLU A 364 40.75 -25.68 17.13
C GLU A 364 40.39 -25.29 18.56
N ASP A 365 39.71 -24.15 18.74
CA ASP A 365 39.33 -23.62 20.05
C ASP A 365 37.83 -23.74 20.35
N ILE A 366 37.07 -24.49 19.55
CA ILE A 366 35.67 -24.81 19.83
C ILE A 366 35.53 -25.41 21.24
N GLY A 367 34.67 -24.79 22.05
CA GLY A 367 34.38 -25.23 23.42
C GLY A 367 35.45 -24.91 24.46
N LYS A 368 36.54 -24.22 24.10
CA LYS A 368 37.52 -23.68 25.06
C LYS A 368 36.99 -22.39 25.69
N GLN A 369 37.49 -22.03 26.87
CA GLN A 369 37.16 -20.75 27.51
C GLN A 369 37.57 -19.58 26.59
N ASN A 370 36.62 -18.68 26.29
CA ASN A 370 36.80 -17.58 25.32
C ASN A 370 37.22 -18.05 23.91
N GLY A 371 36.93 -19.32 23.58
CA GLY A 371 37.13 -19.88 22.25
C GLY A 371 35.92 -19.69 21.35
N SER A 372 35.89 -20.42 20.24
CA SER A 372 34.78 -20.38 19.28
C SER A 372 33.53 -21.08 19.81
N SER A 373 32.38 -20.69 19.26
CA SER A 373 31.09 -21.31 19.60
C SER A 373 30.08 -21.28 18.44
N ILE A 374 29.13 -22.20 18.49
CA ILE A 374 27.91 -22.24 17.67
C ILE A 374 26.73 -22.39 18.63
N THR A 375 25.79 -21.46 18.55
CA THR A 375 24.54 -21.47 19.31
C THR A 375 23.35 -21.41 18.36
N ILE A 376 22.43 -22.38 18.48
CA ILE A 376 21.15 -22.39 17.76
C ILE A 376 20.00 -22.39 18.77
N GLY A 377 19.13 -21.39 18.66
CA GLY A 377 18.06 -21.09 19.61
C GLY A 377 16.85 -22.00 19.50
N LYS A 378 16.58 -22.54 18.31
CA LYS A 378 15.48 -23.48 18.06
C LYS A 378 15.98 -24.79 17.46
N ASP A 379 15.22 -25.35 16.51
CA ASP A 379 15.46 -26.68 15.97
C ASP A 379 16.52 -26.65 14.86
N VAL A 380 17.20 -27.78 14.68
CA VAL A 380 18.22 -28.02 13.67
C VAL A 380 17.79 -29.20 12.81
N LEU A 381 17.73 -29.01 11.49
CA LEU A 381 17.56 -30.06 10.50
C LEU A 381 18.86 -30.19 9.69
N LEU A 382 19.41 -31.40 9.60
CA LEU A 382 20.62 -31.69 8.80
C LEU A 382 20.42 -32.95 7.96
N MET A 383 20.30 -32.77 6.64
CA MET A 383 20.08 -33.83 5.66
C MET A 383 21.37 -34.37 5.03
N GLY A 384 22.54 -33.98 5.54
CA GLY A 384 23.84 -34.42 5.06
C GLY A 384 24.76 -34.96 6.15
N THR A 385 25.93 -35.42 5.70
CA THR A 385 27.04 -35.89 6.53
C THR A 385 28.35 -35.32 6.02
N ALA A 386 29.26 -35.00 6.93
CA ALA A 386 30.56 -34.42 6.63
C ALA A 386 31.45 -35.35 5.79
N TYR A 387 32.41 -34.76 5.10
CA TYR A 387 33.40 -35.46 4.30
C TYR A 387 34.83 -35.14 4.74
N ILE A 388 35.70 -36.15 4.71
CA ILE A 388 37.15 -35.98 4.90
C ILE A 388 37.78 -35.75 3.52
N ALA A 389 38.68 -34.77 3.44
CA ALA A 389 39.43 -34.40 2.24
C ALA A 389 40.55 -35.42 1.90
N THR A 390 40.17 -36.63 1.51
CA THR A 390 41.04 -37.64 0.89
C THR A 390 40.99 -37.55 -0.64
N GLU A 391 41.89 -38.23 -1.37
CA GLU A 391 41.94 -38.20 -2.85
C GLU A 391 40.56 -38.40 -3.52
N ILE A 392 39.82 -39.40 -3.03
CA ILE A 392 38.37 -39.53 -3.21
C ILE A 392 37.76 -39.16 -1.86
N PRO A 393 36.92 -38.10 -1.77
CA PRO A 393 36.36 -37.66 -0.50
C PRO A 393 35.69 -38.80 0.26
N TYR A 394 36.10 -39.01 1.52
CA TYR A 394 35.54 -40.03 2.38
C TYR A 394 34.32 -39.48 3.10
N GLN A 395 33.13 -39.98 2.78
CA GLN A 395 31.91 -39.66 3.52
C GLN A 395 32.00 -40.23 4.93
N THR A 396 31.75 -39.40 5.95
CA THR A 396 31.67 -39.82 7.36
C THR A 396 30.25 -40.24 7.74
N GLY A 397 30.05 -40.59 9.01
CA GLY A 397 28.73 -40.79 9.61
C GLY A 397 28.25 -39.61 10.45
N GLU A 398 28.88 -38.44 10.35
CA GLU A 398 28.65 -37.28 11.22
C GLU A 398 27.91 -36.17 10.47
N SER A 399 26.75 -35.72 10.96
CA SER A 399 26.07 -34.50 10.48
C SER A 399 26.59 -33.23 11.19
N ILE A 400 27.15 -33.38 12.39
CA ILE A 400 27.90 -32.32 13.07
C ILE A 400 29.30 -32.86 13.33
N ALA A 401 30.28 -32.38 12.55
CA ALA A 401 31.64 -32.92 12.56
C ALA A 401 32.64 -31.88 13.09
N ILE A 402 33.53 -32.34 13.96
CA ILE A 402 34.64 -31.53 14.48
C ILE A 402 35.95 -32.11 13.95
N LYS A 403 36.80 -31.26 13.36
CA LYS A 403 38.11 -31.66 12.84
C LYS A 403 38.93 -32.36 13.91
N GLY A 404 39.50 -33.50 13.53
CA GLY A 404 40.24 -34.40 14.42
C GLY A 404 39.44 -35.61 14.89
N ASN A 405 38.11 -35.55 14.90
CA ASN A 405 37.25 -36.67 15.30
C ASN A 405 37.23 -37.81 14.27
N TYR A 406 37.64 -37.54 13.02
CA TYR A 406 37.84 -38.56 12.00
C TYR A 406 38.74 -39.73 12.43
N ARG A 407 39.56 -39.54 13.48
CA ARG A 407 40.31 -40.62 14.15
C ARG A 407 39.46 -41.83 14.53
N ALA A 408 38.16 -41.63 14.77
CA ALA A 408 37.25 -42.73 15.06
C ALA A 408 37.31 -43.80 13.96
N TYR A 409 37.35 -43.38 12.70
CA TYR A 409 37.39 -44.29 11.55
C TYR A 409 38.78 -44.88 11.30
N THR A 410 39.81 -44.48 12.04
CA THR A 410 41.17 -45.05 11.94
C THR A 410 41.44 -46.12 13.00
N TYR A 411 40.47 -46.41 13.87
CA TYR A 411 40.63 -47.31 15.00
C TYR A 411 39.65 -48.48 14.95
N PRO A 412 40.11 -49.74 15.16
CA PRO A 412 39.23 -50.90 15.22
C PRO A 412 38.27 -50.84 16.42
N LEU A 413 37.06 -51.38 16.26
CA LEU A 413 36.08 -51.58 17.35
C LEU A 413 36.11 -53.02 17.86
N LYS A 414 35.92 -53.22 19.16
CA LYS A 414 36.05 -54.51 19.85
C LYS A 414 34.89 -54.83 20.77
N SER A 415 34.05 -53.84 21.11
CA SER A 415 32.92 -54.01 22.01
C SER A 415 31.89 -55.02 21.50
N GLU A 416 31.12 -55.60 22.41
CA GLU A 416 29.99 -56.48 22.05
C GLU A 416 28.96 -55.75 21.16
N LYS A 417 28.71 -54.46 21.41
CA LYS A 417 27.87 -53.62 20.53
C LYS A 417 28.42 -53.58 19.09
N ALA A 418 29.74 -53.46 18.92
CA ALA A 418 30.36 -53.52 17.61
C ALA A 418 30.15 -54.89 16.95
N LYS A 419 30.26 -55.99 17.70
CA LYS A 419 30.02 -57.34 17.18
C LYS A 419 28.56 -57.54 16.76
N GLU A 420 27.60 -57.09 17.56
CA GLU A 420 26.17 -57.14 17.27
C GLU A 420 25.83 -56.42 15.95
N LYS A 421 26.42 -55.24 15.74
CA LYS A 421 26.28 -54.49 14.49
C LYS A 421 27.23 -54.96 13.38
N LYS A 422 28.07 -55.98 13.58
CA LYS A 422 29.11 -56.44 12.63
C LYS A 422 30.11 -55.34 12.21
N LEU A 423 30.38 -54.39 13.11
CA LEU A 423 31.35 -53.29 12.94
C LEU A 423 32.65 -53.52 13.71
N ASN A 424 32.85 -54.69 14.30
CA ASN A 424 34.06 -55.03 15.02
C ASN A 424 35.24 -55.32 14.08
N GLU A 425 36.46 -55.33 14.63
CA GLU A 425 37.72 -55.44 13.89
C GLU A 425 37.84 -56.64 12.94
N GLU A 426 37.19 -57.76 13.28
CA GLU A 426 37.19 -58.97 12.44
C GLU A 426 36.32 -58.84 11.17
N LYS A 427 35.42 -57.84 11.16
CA LYS A 427 34.43 -57.63 10.10
C LYS A 427 34.70 -56.38 9.29
N ILE A 428 35.67 -55.55 9.66
CA ILE A 428 35.92 -54.26 9.01
C ILE A 428 37.26 -54.27 8.30
N LEU A 429 37.23 -53.90 7.02
CA LEU A 429 38.41 -53.65 6.22
C LEU A 429 38.82 -52.19 6.35
N PHE A 430 40.10 -51.99 6.62
CA PHE A 430 40.74 -50.68 6.66
C PHE A 430 41.57 -50.48 5.39
N GLU A 431 41.28 -49.42 4.65
CA GLU A 431 41.99 -49.10 3.41
C GLU A 431 42.73 -47.77 3.54
N TYR A 432 43.91 -47.69 2.94
CA TYR A 432 44.65 -46.45 2.82
C TYR A 432 43.95 -45.53 1.80
N ARG A 433 43.60 -44.33 2.25
CA ARG A 433 43.07 -43.22 1.47
C ARG A 433 43.87 -41.98 1.84
N ASP A 434 44.85 -41.63 1.01
CA ASP A 434 45.84 -40.59 1.29
C ASP A 434 45.21 -39.34 1.97
N PRO A 435 45.67 -38.94 3.18
CA PRO A 435 46.81 -39.48 3.96
C PRO A 435 46.44 -40.45 5.10
N LEU A 436 45.22 -40.99 5.13
CA LEU A 436 44.66 -41.74 6.27
C LEU A 436 44.36 -43.19 5.93
N THR A 437 44.48 -44.09 6.92
CA THR A 437 43.91 -45.43 6.83
C THR A 437 42.55 -45.43 7.53
N LEU A 438 41.48 -45.72 6.78
CA LEU A 438 40.10 -45.55 7.23
C LEU A 438 39.31 -46.85 7.12
N ALA A 439 38.34 -47.06 8.02
CA ALA A 439 37.33 -48.10 7.93
C ALA A 439 36.45 -47.84 6.69
N THR A 440 36.54 -48.68 5.67
CA THR A 440 35.84 -48.45 4.39
C THR A 440 34.81 -49.51 4.08
N LYS A 441 35.06 -50.77 4.40
CA LYS A 441 34.17 -51.88 4.03
C LYS A 441 33.88 -52.81 5.20
N ARG A 442 32.72 -53.45 5.16
CA ARG A 442 32.36 -54.59 6.01
C ARG A 442 32.44 -55.90 5.22
N ILE A 443 32.94 -56.95 5.88
CA ILE A 443 32.95 -58.32 5.38
C ILE A 443 31.69 -59.04 5.88
N GLU A 444 30.76 -59.34 4.96
CA GLU A 444 29.58 -60.15 5.23
C GLU A 444 29.49 -61.31 4.24
N GLU A 445 29.36 -62.55 4.73
CA GLU A 445 29.24 -63.76 3.89
C GLU A 445 30.33 -63.85 2.80
N GLU A 446 31.59 -63.58 3.19
CA GLU A 446 32.76 -63.55 2.30
C GLU A 446 32.72 -62.48 1.19
N LYS A 447 31.80 -61.51 1.28
CA LYS A 447 31.71 -60.35 0.39
C LYS A 447 32.13 -59.08 1.11
N GLU A 448 32.84 -58.23 0.40
CA GLU A 448 33.15 -56.87 0.84
C GLU A 448 32.03 -55.92 0.42
N ASN A 449 31.42 -55.23 1.38
CA ASN A 449 30.41 -54.21 1.15
C ASN A 449 30.92 -52.86 1.67
N GLU A 450 30.82 -51.80 0.88
CA GLU A 450 31.17 -50.44 1.31
C GLU A 450 30.30 -50.02 2.51
N LEU A 451 30.93 -49.41 3.51
CA LEU A 451 30.22 -48.80 4.64
C LEU A 451 29.46 -47.57 4.15
N ASN A 452 28.15 -47.59 4.28
CA ASN A 452 27.33 -46.42 3.99
C ASN A 452 27.40 -45.41 5.16
N PHE A 453 26.76 -44.23 5.00
CA PHE A 453 26.79 -43.20 6.03
C PHE A 453 26.16 -43.66 7.37
N LYS A 454 25.17 -44.56 7.33
CA LYS A 454 24.51 -45.10 8.53
C LYS A 454 25.42 -46.08 9.27
N ASP A 455 26.11 -46.96 8.55
CA ASP A 455 27.12 -47.83 9.16
C ASP A 455 28.24 -47.01 9.83
N LYS A 456 28.67 -45.92 9.18
CA LYS A 456 29.68 -45.01 9.73
C LYS A 456 29.15 -44.19 10.91
N SER A 457 27.87 -43.83 10.90
CA SER A 457 27.20 -43.16 12.01
C SER A 457 27.22 -44.06 13.25
N ASP A 458 26.84 -45.33 13.07
CA ASP A 458 26.93 -46.36 14.11
C ASP A 458 28.37 -46.59 14.57
N TYR A 459 29.32 -46.62 13.64
CA TYR A 459 30.74 -46.78 13.92
C TYR A 459 31.26 -45.67 14.84
N PHE A 460 30.98 -44.41 14.48
CA PHE A 460 31.39 -43.25 15.25
C PHE A 460 30.77 -43.24 16.64
N LYS A 461 29.47 -43.58 16.73
CA LYS A 461 28.77 -43.70 18.01
C LYS A 461 29.39 -44.75 18.91
N ILE A 462 29.63 -45.96 18.40
CA ILE A 462 30.23 -47.04 19.19
C ILE A 462 31.65 -46.66 19.62
N TYR A 463 32.47 -46.10 18.72
CA TYR A 463 33.81 -45.62 19.04
C TYR A 463 33.79 -44.64 20.23
N SER A 464 32.84 -43.69 20.22
CA SER A 464 32.71 -42.69 21.29
C SER A 464 32.38 -43.28 22.66
N GLU A 465 31.72 -44.44 22.70
CA GLU A 465 31.34 -45.13 23.94
C GLU A 465 32.37 -46.17 24.38
N GLU A 466 33.05 -46.81 23.43
CA GLU A 466 34.01 -47.89 23.70
C GLU A 466 35.32 -47.37 24.31
N TYR A 467 35.74 -46.17 23.90
CA TYR A 467 37.04 -45.61 24.26
C TYR A 467 36.88 -44.34 25.13
N ILE A 468 37.13 -44.46 26.44
CA ILE A 468 36.86 -43.42 27.46
C ILE A 468 37.79 -42.19 27.34
N ASP A 469 38.98 -42.35 26.76
CA ASP A 469 39.95 -41.26 26.45
C ASP A 469 40.32 -41.24 24.96
N ASN A 470 39.30 -41.32 24.11
CA ASN A 470 39.44 -41.39 22.65
C ASN A 470 40.06 -40.13 21.99
N GLY A 471 40.20 -39.04 22.75
CA GLY A 471 40.69 -37.76 22.23
C GLY A 471 39.75 -37.13 21.20
N LEU A 472 38.47 -37.49 21.21
CA LEU A 472 37.43 -36.77 20.48
C LEU A 472 37.19 -35.42 21.14
N ASN A 473 37.04 -34.38 20.33
CA ASN A 473 36.47 -33.12 20.77
C ASN A 473 34.95 -33.21 20.60
N LEU A 474 34.20 -33.12 21.70
CA LEU A 474 32.74 -33.18 21.69
C LEU A 474 32.08 -31.81 21.84
N GLY A 475 32.82 -30.73 21.52
CA GLY A 475 32.36 -29.34 21.48
C GLY A 475 32.10 -28.69 22.85
N GLY A 476 31.93 -29.46 23.91
CA GLY A 476 31.73 -28.96 25.28
C GLY A 476 30.63 -27.89 25.34
N ASN A 477 30.94 -26.76 25.99
CA ASN A 477 30.04 -25.60 26.08
C ASN A 477 30.05 -24.73 24.80
N GLY A 478 30.90 -25.03 23.82
CA GLY A 478 30.98 -24.29 22.56
C GLY A 478 29.91 -24.71 21.54
N LEU A 479 29.23 -25.84 21.74
CA LEU A 479 28.12 -26.28 20.91
C LEU A 479 26.81 -26.27 21.71
N ASN A 480 26.02 -25.22 21.50
CA ASN A 480 24.80 -24.97 22.25
C ASN A 480 23.55 -25.03 21.35
N PHE A 481 22.98 -26.23 21.24
CA PHE A 481 21.71 -26.45 20.55
C PHE A 481 20.58 -26.50 21.59
N LEU A 482 19.67 -25.52 21.54
CA LEU A 482 18.60 -25.35 22.52
C LEU A 482 17.34 -26.14 22.16
N GLY A 483 17.03 -26.28 20.87
CA GLY A 483 15.93 -27.10 20.36
C GLY A 483 16.32 -28.54 20.03
N ASN A 484 15.49 -29.20 19.23
CA ASN A 484 15.70 -30.56 18.75
C ASN A 484 16.70 -30.57 17.58
N ILE A 485 17.50 -31.62 17.51
CA ILE A 485 18.37 -31.89 16.36
C ILE A 485 17.76 -33.07 15.61
N LEU A 486 17.31 -32.85 14.39
CA LEU A 486 16.88 -33.85 13.43
C LEU A 486 17.98 -34.02 12.38
N SER A 487 18.68 -35.16 12.38
CA SER A 487 19.79 -35.39 11.46
C SER A 487 19.84 -36.82 10.91
N ILE A 488 20.36 -36.97 9.69
CA ILE A 488 20.56 -38.28 9.07
C ILE A 488 21.78 -39.03 9.65
N GLY A 489 22.81 -38.31 10.06
CA GLY A 489 24.02 -38.83 10.69
C GLY A 489 24.09 -38.50 12.18
N THR A 490 25.19 -38.90 12.83
CA THR A 490 25.45 -38.58 14.23
C THR A 490 25.57 -37.07 14.44
N SER A 491 25.09 -36.60 15.59
CA SER A 491 25.23 -35.22 16.02
C SER A 491 26.02 -35.14 17.33
N ILE A 492 26.82 -34.08 17.45
CA ILE A 492 27.58 -33.77 18.66
C ILE A 492 26.90 -32.60 19.34
N SER A 493 26.50 -32.79 20.59
CA SER A 493 25.84 -31.74 21.38
C SER A 493 26.09 -31.95 22.88
N LYS A 494 26.41 -30.86 23.58
CA LYS A 494 26.61 -30.83 25.04
C LYS A 494 27.58 -31.91 25.54
N GLY A 495 28.70 -32.10 24.83
CA GLY A 495 29.73 -33.07 25.19
C GLY A 495 29.33 -34.54 24.96
N SER A 496 28.28 -34.81 24.17
CA SER A 496 27.80 -36.17 23.90
C SER A 496 27.58 -36.40 22.41
N VAL A 497 27.75 -37.65 21.98
CA VAL A 497 27.42 -38.11 20.63
C VAL A 497 26.01 -38.72 20.65
N LYS A 498 25.15 -38.26 19.75
CA LYS A 498 23.79 -38.80 19.53
C LYS A 498 23.72 -39.46 18.16
N GLU A 499 22.96 -40.55 18.08
CA GLU A 499 22.66 -41.20 16.80
C GLU A 499 21.76 -40.30 15.93
N GLY A 500 21.87 -40.47 14.62
CA GLY A 500 20.92 -39.86 13.68
C GLY A 500 19.52 -40.40 13.93
N ASN A 501 18.54 -39.49 13.93
CA ASN A 501 17.16 -39.76 14.32
C ASN A 501 16.15 -39.45 13.22
N TYR A 502 16.62 -39.16 11.99
CA TYR A 502 15.74 -39.04 10.83
C TYR A 502 14.99 -40.34 10.53
N VAL A 503 13.69 -40.21 10.28
CA VAL A 503 12.77 -41.29 9.90
C VAL A 503 11.88 -40.85 8.74
N LEU A 504 11.28 -41.81 8.02
CA LEU A 504 10.45 -41.54 6.84
C LEU A 504 9.23 -40.65 7.13
N ASP A 505 8.70 -40.67 8.36
CA ASP A 505 7.55 -39.82 8.75
C ASP A 505 7.89 -38.32 8.68
N GLU A 506 9.16 -37.95 8.74
CA GLU A 506 9.65 -36.56 8.63
C GLU A 506 9.84 -36.10 7.18
N GLU A 507 9.67 -36.98 6.19
CA GLU A 507 9.97 -36.69 4.77
C GLU A 507 9.14 -35.53 4.22
N ALA A 508 7.87 -35.42 4.64
CA ALA A 508 6.99 -34.32 4.22
C ALA A 508 7.50 -32.97 4.73
N PHE A 509 7.94 -32.91 6.00
CA PHE A 509 8.51 -31.71 6.59
C PHE A 509 9.80 -31.28 5.89
N VAL A 510 10.69 -32.24 5.57
CA VAL A 510 11.93 -31.95 4.83
C VAL A 510 11.63 -31.40 3.44
N LYS A 511 10.69 -32.01 2.71
CA LYS A 511 10.29 -31.54 1.37
C LYS A 511 9.71 -30.13 1.39
N ASP A 512 8.92 -29.79 2.42
CA ASP A 512 8.39 -28.44 2.58
C ASP A 512 9.51 -27.41 2.79
N LYS A 513 10.55 -27.77 3.55
CA LYS A 513 11.71 -26.90 3.79
C LYS A 513 12.59 -26.73 2.55
N ILE A 514 12.78 -27.79 1.77
CA ILE A 514 13.44 -27.71 0.45
C ILE A 514 12.68 -26.77 -0.46
N LYS A 515 11.36 -26.92 -0.56
CA LYS A 515 10.52 -26.08 -1.41
C LYS A 515 10.53 -24.60 -0.97
N GLU A 516 10.57 -24.34 0.33
CA GLU A 516 10.72 -22.99 0.86
C GLU A 516 12.02 -22.34 0.38
N TYR A 517 13.15 -23.05 0.46
CA TYR A 517 14.44 -22.59 -0.06
C TYR A 517 14.40 -22.39 -1.58
N GLU A 518 13.91 -23.38 -2.34
CA GLU A 518 13.85 -23.33 -3.80
C GLU A 518 13.04 -22.13 -4.31
N ASN A 519 11.90 -21.82 -3.67
CA ASN A 519 11.07 -20.67 -4.02
C ASN A 519 11.79 -19.33 -3.85
N MET A 520 12.75 -19.25 -2.93
CA MET A 520 13.54 -18.03 -2.71
C MET A 520 14.61 -17.87 -3.79
N ILE A 521 15.28 -18.97 -4.18
CA ILE A 521 16.45 -18.97 -5.06
C ILE A 521 16.10 -19.10 -6.54
N PHE A 522 15.27 -20.07 -6.89
CA PHE A 522 15.06 -20.49 -8.26
C PHE A 522 13.83 -19.84 -8.90
N LYS A 523 13.83 -19.80 -10.23
CA LYS A 523 12.63 -19.43 -10.98
C LYS A 523 11.56 -20.50 -10.76
N LYS A 524 10.30 -20.07 -10.77
CA LYS A 524 9.17 -20.99 -10.62
C LYS A 524 9.24 -22.11 -11.67
N ASP A 525 9.05 -23.35 -11.22
CA ASP A 525 9.10 -24.56 -12.05
C ASP A 525 10.44 -24.75 -12.80
N SER A 526 11.54 -24.25 -12.24
CA SER A 526 12.90 -24.35 -12.79
C SER A 526 13.95 -24.58 -11.71
N THR A 527 15.11 -25.11 -12.09
CA THR A 527 16.31 -25.19 -11.23
C THR A 527 17.31 -24.07 -11.50
N GLN A 528 16.95 -23.11 -12.38
CA GLN A 528 17.81 -21.97 -12.69
C GLN A 528 17.58 -20.85 -11.68
N PRO A 529 18.64 -20.24 -11.11
CA PRO A 529 18.50 -19.10 -10.22
C PRO A 529 17.77 -17.94 -10.90
N LYS A 530 17.05 -17.13 -10.12
CA LYS A 530 16.47 -15.87 -10.61
C LYS A 530 17.60 -14.92 -11.03
N THR A 531 17.36 -14.13 -12.06
CA THR A 531 18.32 -13.15 -12.60
C THR A 531 17.69 -11.77 -12.73
N ILE A 532 18.49 -10.72 -12.91
CA ILE A 532 17.97 -9.36 -13.11
C ILE A 532 17.04 -9.31 -14.32
N ALA A 533 17.28 -10.15 -15.34
CA ALA A 533 16.47 -10.21 -16.56
C ALA A 533 15.03 -10.69 -16.31
N ASP A 534 14.76 -11.32 -15.16
CA ASP A 534 13.40 -11.70 -14.75
C ASP A 534 12.60 -10.50 -14.20
N ILE A 535 13.28 -9.40 -13.88
CA ILE A 535 12.74 -8.22 -13.19
C ILE A 535 12.86 -6.97 -14.07
N VAL A 536 13.99 -6.82 -14.77
CA VAL A 536 14.32 -5.65 -15.59
C VAL A 536 14.75 -6.04 -17.01
N THR A 537 14.30 -5.26 -17.99
CA THR A 537 14.83 -5.24 -19.36
C THR A 537 15.44 -3.86 -19.60
N ILE A 538 16.66 -3.78 -20.14
CA ILE A 538 17.24 -2.47 -20.46
C ILE A 538 17.28 -2.30 -21.98
N SER A 539 16.36 -1.51 -22.50
CA SER A 539 16.22 -1.19 -23.93
C SER A 539 16.89 0.14 -24.30
N SER A 540 16.80 1.14 -23.41
CA SER A 540 17.38 2.48 -23.53
C SER A 540 18.18 2.87 -22.29
N ASN A 541 19.10 3.82 -22.47
CA ASN A 541 19.87 4.40 -21.37
C ASN A 541 19.20 5.69 -20.89
N HIS A 542 19.12 5.88 -19.57
CA HIS A 542 18.60 7.10 -18.95
C HIS A 542 19.48 7.51 -17.77
N LYS A 543 19.82 8.79 -17.69
CA LYS A 543 20.69 9.33 -16.64
C LYS A 543 20.15 10.69 -16.17
N ASN A 544 19.64 10.72 -14.94
CA ASN A 544 19.34 11.91 -14.16
C ASN A 544 19.99 11.70 -12.77
N ILE A 545 20.88 12.62 -12.38
CA ILE A 545 21.68 12.53 -11.14
C ILE A 545 21.46 13.79 -10.27
N ASP A 546 20.25 14.37 -10.35
CA ASP A 546 19.85 15.42 -9.42
C ASP A 546 19.41 14.80 -8.07
N ASP A 547 18.61 15.53 -7.28
CA ASP A 547 18.16 15.09 -5.94
C ASP A 547 17.41 13.73 -5.94
N ASN A 548 16.76 13.37 -7.05
CA ASN A 548 16.24 12.01 -7.25
C ASN A 548 16.94 11.37 -8.46
N ILE A 549 17.68 10.31 -8.19
CA ILE A 549 18.54 9.63 -9.15
C ILE A 549 17.72 8.65 -9.98
N THR A 550 17.81 8.78 -11.30
CA THR A 550 17.38 7.77 -12.27
C THR A 550 18.59 7.40 -13.10
N TYR A 551 19.20 6.25 -12.81
CA TYR A 551 20.32 5.73 -13.58
C TYR A 551 19.93 4.37 -14.16
N VAL A 552 19.81 4.29 -15.48
CA VAL A 552 19.46 3.08 -16.23
C VAL A 552 20.46 2.94 -17.36
N GLN A 553 21.29 1.88 -17.33
CA GLN A 553 22.39 1.74 -18.29
C GLN A 553 22.56 0.31 -18.81
N LYS A 554 22.42 0.13 -20.13
CA LYS A 554 22.74 -1.12 -20.84
C LYS A 554 24.22 -1.19 -21.21
N SER A 555 25.09 -1.03 -20.23
CA SER A 555 26.54 -1.10 -20.40
C SER A 555 27.13 -2.06 -19.38
N LYS A 556 28.07 -2.90 -19.81
CA LYS A 556 28.89 -3.70 -18.90
C LYS A 556 30.02 -2.91 -18.25
N LYS A 557 30.20 -1.63 -18.62
CA LYS A 557 31.16 -0.75 -17.94
C LYS A 557 30.74 -0.57 -16.48
N PRO A 558 31.70 -0.49 -15.55
CA PRO A 558 31.38 -0.31 -14.14
C PRO A 558 30.81 1.09 -13.88
N CYS A 559 30.08 1.22 -12.77
CA CYS A 559 29.55 2.47 -12.27
C CYS A 559 29.95 2.66 -10.80
N ALA A 560 30.44 3.83 -10.41
CA ALA A 560 30.65 4.17 -9.00
C ALA A 560 29.54 5.08 -8.49
N LEU A 561 28.92 4.70 -7.37
CA LEU A 561 28.14 5.58 -6.51
C LEU A 561 29.09 6.11 -5.45
N VAL A 562 29.32 7.42 -5.44
CA VAL A 562 30.36 8.06 -4.64
C VAL A 562 29.70 8.99 -3.63
N GLY A 563 29.91 8.70 -2.36
CA GLY A 563 29.47 9.51 -1.24
C GLY A 563 30.54 10.50 -0.76
N ASP A 564 30.40 10.95 0.49
CA ASP A 564 31.37 11.85 1.11
C ASP A 564 32.67 11.12 1.48
N ASN A 565 33.72 11.91 1.76
CA ASN A 565 35.03 11.42 2.21
C ASN A 565 35.73 10.43 1.26
N TYR A 566 35.33 10.39 -0.01
CA TYR A 566 35.94 9.54 -1.01
C TYR A 566 36.08 10.27 -2.34
N SER A 567 37.17 10.00 -3.05
CA SER A 567 37.37 10.46 -4.42
C SER A 567 37.29 9.26 -5.35
N ASN A 568 36.47 9.33 -6.39
CA ASN A 568 36.35 8.25 -7.35
C ASN A 568 37.72 7.87 -7.95
N THR A 569 38.04 6.58 -7.98
CA THR A 569 39.26 6.02 -8.55
C THR A 569 39.00 5.17 -9.81
N LEU A 570 37.75 5.07 -10.29
CA LEU A 570 37.45 4.32 -11.51
C LEU A 570 38.18 4.94 -12.72
N GLU A 571 39.06 4.15 -13.35
CA GLU A 571 39.77 4.54 -14.57
C GLU A 571 38.85 4.65 -15.80
N SER A 572 37.74 3.91 -15.79
CA SER A 572 36.76 3.85 -16.88
C SER A 572 35.40 3.44 -16.31
N GLY A 573 34.34 4.15 -16.66
CA GLY A 573 33.00 3.89 -16.13
C GLY A 573 32.16 5.16 -16.00
N ASP A 574 30.97 5.01 -15.42
CA ASP A 574 30.15 6.15 -14.99
C ASP A 574 30.38 6.44 -13.50
N THR A 575 30.21 7.69 -13.12
CA THR A 575 30.22 8.12 -11.71
C THR A 575 28.93 8.84 -11.38
N ILE A 576 28.35 8.49 -10.24
CA ILE A 576 27.18 9.13 -9.63
C ILE A 576 27.67 9.72 -8.30
N ASN A 577 27.90 11.03 -8.28
CA ASN A 577 28.33 11.73 -7.06
C ASN A 577 27.10 12.14 -6.25
N LEU A 578 27.02 11.70 -5.00
CA LEU A 578 25.95 12.06 -4.08
C LEU A 578 26.24 13.42 -3.43
N ASN A 579 25.18 14.17 -3.14
CA ASN A 579 25.31 15.47 -2.49
C ASN A 579 25.33 15.27 -0.97
N ASN A 580 26.46 15.56 -0.32
CA ASN A 580 26.72 15.30 1.10
C ASN A 580 26.45 13.83 1.48
N GLY A 581 26.97 12.90 0.66
CA GLY A 581 26.78 11.46 0.83
C GLY A 581 25.35 10.94 0.61
N LYS A 582 24.37 11.80 0.31
CA LYS A 582 22.95 11.45 0.28
C LYS A 582 22.41 11.35 -1.14
N GLY A 583 21.61 10.32 -1.37
CA GLY A 583 20.90 10.12 -2.63
C GLY A 583 19.61 9.33 -2.44
N LYS A 584 18.68 9.48 -3.38
CA LYS A 584 17.47 8.66 -3.42
C LYS A 584 17.07 8.36 -4.86
N GLY A 585 16.52 7.19 -5.13
CA GLY A 585 16.00 6.86 -6.46
C GLY A 585 16.25 5.42 -6.89
N VAL A 586 16.53 5.23 -8.17
CA VAL A 586 16.64 3.91 -8.83
C VAL A 586 17.92 3.85 -9.65
N ILE A 587 18.75 2.85 -9.38
CA ILE A 587 19.98 2.57 -10.11
C ILE A 587 19.86 1.17 -10.73
N VAL A 588 19.93 1.07 -12.05
CA VAL A 588 19.83 -0.17 -12.83
C VAL A 588 20.95 -0.19 -13.87
N THR A 589 21.83 -1.18 -13.82
CA THR A 589 22.90 -1.35 -14.82
C THR A 589 23.18 -2.80 -15.11
N THR A 590 23.69 -3.12 -16.30
CA THR A 590 24.21 -4.46 -16.60
C THR A 590 25.65 -4.69 -16.13
N GLY A 591 26.35 -3.64 -15.72
CA GLY A 591 27.74 -3.70 -15.23
C GLY A 591 27.84 -3.83 -13.72
N ASP A 592 29.08 -3.80 -13.23
CA ASP A 592 29.39 -3.77 -11.80
C ASP A 592 29.08 -2.40 -11.19
N ILE A 593 28.75 -2.38 -9.90
CA ILE A 593 28.54 -1.17 -9.11
C ILE A 593 29.54 -1.11 -7.97
N TYR A 594 30.26 0.00 -7.86
CA TYR A 594 31.18 0.31 -6.77
C TYR A 594 30.50 1.32 -5.84
N LEU A 595 30.46 1.03 -4.54
CA LEU A 595 29.90 1.87 -3.50
C LEU A 595 31.07 2.44 -2.69
N CYS A 596 31.35 3.73 -2.86
CA CYS A 596 32.57 4.35 -2.38
C CYS A 596 32.29 5.52 -1.43
N GLY A 597 32.86 5.47 -0.22
CA GLY A 597 32.75 6.55 0.78
C GLY A 597 31.55 6.42 1.70
N ASP A 598 31.15 7.55 2.29
CA ASP A 598 30.00 7.64 3.18
C ASP A 598 28.72 7.83 2.35
N ILE A 599 27.91 6.78 2.27
CA ILE A 599 26.72 6.71 1.40
C ILE A 599 25.47 6.48 2.24
N ASP A 600 24.51 7.40 2.11
CA ASP A 600 23.13 7.26 2.59
C ASP A 600 22.19 7.26 1.38
N PHE A 601 21.84 6.08 0.88
CA PHE A 601 21.01 5.91 -0.31
C PHE A 601 19.62 5.36 0.01
N THR A 602 18.57 6.09 -0.32
CA THR A 602 17.18 5.61 -0.21
C THR A 602 16.64 5.19 -1.57
N GLY A 603 16.51 3.88 -1.83
CA GLY A 603 16.10 3.43 -3.15
C GLY A 603 16.32 1.94 -3.41
N THR A 604 16.49 1.62 -4.69
CA THR A 604 16.86 0.27 -5.16
C THR A 604 18.07 0.32 -6.07
N ILE A 605 18.96 -0.65 -5.92
CA ILE A 605 20.17 -0.85 -6.73
C ILE A 605 20.09 -2.23 -7.39
N ILE A 606 20.09 -2.25 -8.72
CA ILE A 606 19.97 -3.45 -9.56
C ILE A 606 21.19 -3.54 -10.48
N ALA A 607 22.01 -4.57 -10.30
CA ALA A 607 23.24 -4.78 -11.04
C ALA A 607 23.25 -6.12 -11.78
N GLY A 608 23.48 -6.09 -13.10
CA GLY A 608 23.79 -7.30 -13.87
C GLY A 608 25.20 -7.83 -13.59
N GLY A 609 26.06 -7.00 -13.01
CA GLY A 609 27.36 -7.38 -12.47
C GLY A 609 27.34 -7.55 -10.96
N SER A 610 28.52 -7.45 -10.35
CA SER A 610 28.72 -7.48 -8.91
C SER A 610 28.50 -6.11 -8.28
N ILE A 611 28.21 -6.10 -6.98
CA ILE A 611 28.19 -4.89 -6.16
C ILE A 611 29.38 -4.98 -5.19
N ILE A 612 30.21 -3.95 -5.19
CA ILE A 612 31.44 -3.87 -4.42
C ILE A 612 31.35 -2.68 -3.48
N VAL A 613 31.37 -2.92 -2.17
CA VAL A 613 31.59 -1.86 -1.17
C VAL A 613 33.09 -1.69 -1.03
N GLU A 614 33.60 -0.50 -1.32
CA GLU A 614 35.04 -0.22 -1.29
C GLU A 614 35.60 -0.11 0.13
N GLU A 615 36.91 -0.31 0.26
CA GLU A 615 37.61 -0.19 1.54
C GLU A 615 37.44 1.20 2.15
N GLY A 616 37.20 1.25 3.47
CA GLY A 616 36.96 2.48 4.21
C GLY A 616 35.58 3.10 4.01
N SER A 617 34.72 2.52 3.16
CA SER A 617 33.37 3.03 2.92
C SER A 617 32.42 2.74 4.10
N ASN A 618 31.44 3.61 4.29
CA ASN A 618 30.33 3.40 5.22
C ASN A 618 29.01 3.57 4.47
N VAL A 619 28.42 2.44 4.09
CA VAL A 619 27.26 2.41 3.19
C VAL A 619 26.01 2.07 3.97
N ASN A 620 24.98 2.89 3.82
CA ASN A 620 23.65 2.70 4.35
C ASN A 620 22.62 2.80 3.22
N ILE A 621 21.90 1.70 2.95
CA ILE A 621 20.89 1.61 1.91
C ILE A 621 19.52 1.37 2.54
N ILE A 622 18.52 2.16 2.19
CA ILE A 622 17.15 2.07 2.71
C ILE A 622 16.17 1.81 1.57
N ASN A 623 15.38 0.74 1.66
CA ASN A 623 14.29 0.46 0.74
C ASN A 623 12.97 1.07 1.25
N ASP A 624 12.72 2.33 0.89
CA ASP A 624 11.41 2.94 1.11
C ASP A 624 10.46 2.57 -0.04
N LYS A 625 9.61 1.55 0.20
CA LYS A 625 8.64 1.04 -0.78
C LYS A 625 7.65 2.12 -1.24
N ASN A 626 7.21 3.02 -0.35
CA ASN A 626 6.24 4.05 -0.71
C ASN A 626 6.86 5.10 -1.62
N PHE A 627 8.08 5.54 -1.28
CA PHE A 627 8.87 6.41 -2.15
C PHE A 627 9.11 5.76 -3.50
N LEU A 628 9.60 4.52 -3.56
CA LEU A 628 9.91 3.84 -4.82
C LEU A 628 8.68 3.69 -5.72
N LYS A 629 7.52 3.28 -5.17
CA LYS A 629 6.28 3.14 -5.94
C LYS A 629 5.86 4.48 -6.57
N ARG A 630 5.86 5.56 -5.78
CA ARG A 630 5.53 6.91 -6.29
C ARG A 630 6.57 7.38 -7.30
N PHE A 631 7.86 7.22 -7.01
CA PHE A 631 8.95 7.66 -7.87
C PHE A 631 8.95 6.96 -9.24
N ILE A 632 8.77 5.64 -9.26
CA ILE A 632 8.70 4.86 -10.50
C ILE A 632 7.46 5.25 -11.30
N ALA A 633 6.29 5.40 -10.64
CA ALA A 633 5.07 5.80 -11.31
C ALA A 633 5.16 7.24 -11.90
N SER A 634 5.71 8.20 -11.15
CA SER A 634 5.91 9.57 -11.64
C SER A 634 6.90 9.66 -12.80
N ASN A 635 7.81 8.69 -12.93
CA ASN A 635 8.79 8.57 -14.01
C ASN A 635 8.48 7.40 -14.94
N TYR A 636 7.20 7.04 -15.09
CA TYR A 636 6.80 5.81 -15.79
C TYR A 636 7.27 5.76 -17.25
N ASP A 637 7.40 6.90 -17.93
CA ASP A 637 7.92 6.92 -19.30
C ASP A 637 9.36 6.39 -19.42
N VAL A 638 10.18 6.56 -18.38
CA VAL A 638 11.53 6.00 -18.31
C VAL A 638 11.47 4.53 -17.91
N PHE A 639 10.59 4.17 -16.97
CA PHE A 639 10.61 2.88 -16.32
C PHE A 639 9.70 1.81 -16.95
N LYS A 640 8.75 2.18 -17.81
CA LYS A 640 7.81 1.26 -18.48
C LYS A 640 8.51 0.19 -19.32
N ASP A 641 9.65 0.56 -19.91
CA ASP A 641 10.48 -0.34 -20.70
C ASP A 641 11.60 -0.98 -19.87
N VAL A 642 11.77 -0.53 -18.61
CA VAL A 642 12.78 -1.04 -17.67
C VAL A 642 12.22 -2.17 -16.83
N PHE A 643 11.12 -1.97 -16.13
CA PHE A 643 10.50 -3.01 -15.32
C PHE A 643 9.44 -3.74 -16.15
N VAL A 644 9.71 -5.00 -16.48
CA VAL A 644 8.86 -5.76 -17.39
C VAL A 644 7.54 -6.12 -16.70
N LEU A 645 6.42 -5.60 -17.22
CA LEU A 645 5.09 -6.04 -16.83
C LEU A 645 4.77 -7.38 -17.50
N ASN A 646 5.06 -8.50 -16.83
CA ASN A 646 4.61 -9.81 -17.28
C ASN A 646 3.15 -10.07 -16.81
N GLU A 647 2.34 -10.77 -17.63
CA GLU A 647 0.94 -11.11 -17.27
C GLU A 647 0.84 -11.94 -15.97
N ASN A 648 1.90 -12.69 -15.65
CA ASN A 648 1.95 -13.59 -14.49
C ASN A 648 2.59 -12.98 -13.23
N GLN A 649 2.86 -11.66 -13.21
CA GLN A 649 3.46 -10.98 -12.05
C GLN A 649 2.45 -10.13 -11.28
N ASP A 650 2.63 -10.05 -9.96
CA ASP A 650 1.89 -9.14 -9.10
C ASP A 650 2.15 -7.67 -9.53
N LYS A 651 1.09 -6.87 -9.54
CA LYS A 651 1.12 -5.46 -9.94
C LYS A 651 0.65 -4.58 -8.80
N ASP A 652 1.34 -3.46 -8.61
CA ASP A 652 0.86 -2.36 -7.79
C ASP A 652 0.14 -1.34 -8.67
N ILE A 653 -0.97 -0.80 -8.16
CA ILE A 653 -1.70 0.31 -8.79
C ILE A 653 -1.38 1.57 -7.98
N VAL A 654 -0.66 2.50 -8.60
CA VAL A 654 -0.28 3.78 -7.98
C VAL A 654 -1.13 4.90 -8.57
N THR A 655 -1.70 5.73 -7.71
CA THR A 655 -2.48 6.91 -8.11
C THR A 655 -1.56 8.14 -8.03
N LEU A 656 -1.36 8.83 -9.16
CA LEU A 656 -0.43 9.95 -9.27
C LEU A 656 -1.09 11.33 -9.14
N GLU A 657 -2.31 11.46 -9.65
CA GLU A 657 -3.05 12.71 -9.65
C GLU A 657 -4.55 12.42 -9.52
N GLU A 658 -5.23 13.27 -8.76
CA GLU A 658 -6.69 13.32 -8.63
C GLU A 658 -7.17 14.63 -9.26
N GLU A 659 -7.56 14.63 -10.53
CA GLU A 659 -8.17 15.81 -11.14
C GLU A 659 -9.69 15.76 -10.92
N ILE A 660 -10.21 16.66 -10.08
CA ILE A 660 -11.66 16.79 -9.92
C ILE A 660 -12.24 17.55 -11.10
N ARG A 661 -13.13 16.90 -11.84
CA ARG A 661 -13.96 17.54 -12.87
C ARG A 661 -15.39 17.62 -12.38
N ALA A 662 -15.99 18.81 -12.52
CA ALA A 662 -17.40 19.01 -12.25
C ALA A 662 -18.24 18.07 -13.14
N GLY A 663 -19.13 17.28 -12.54
CA GLY A 663 -20.13 16.48 -13.24
C GLY A 663 -21.34 17.32 -13.65
N ASN A 664 -22.51 16.68 -13.76
CA ASN A 664 -23.75 17.42 -13.97
C ASN A 664 -24.04 18.27 -12.73
N VAL A 665 -24.05 19.58 -12.93
CA VAL A 665 -24.35 20.53 -11.87
C VAL A 665 -25.84 20.41 -11.56
N GLY A 666 -26.16 19.91 -10.36
CA GLY A 666 -27.49 19.42 -10.03
C GLY A 666 -28.04 20.01 -8.72
N SER A 667 -29.02 20.89 -8.87
CA SER A 667 -30.18 21.00 -7.99
C SER A 667 -31.39 21.02 -8.95
N ASP A 668 -31.84 19.86 -9.41
CA ASP A 668 -33.15 19.71 -10.09
C ASP A 668 -34.28 19.74 -9.06
N THR A 669 -34.22 20.71 -8.15
CA THR A 669 -35.21 20.86 -7.09
C THR A 669 -36.40 21.59 -7.67
N ILE A 670 -37.52 20.87 -7.80
CA ILE A 670 -38.79 21.40 -8.34
C ILE A 670 -39.15 22.70 -7.61
N ARG A 671 -39.29 23.79 -8.36
CA ARG A 671 -39.67 25.15 -7.94
C ARG A 671 -40.77 25.19 -6.85
N ASP A 672 -41.78 24.34 -6.97
CA ASP A 672 -42.92 24.26 -6.04
C ASP A 672 -42.57 23.72 -4.64
N LYS A 673 -41.39 23.11 -4.45
CA LYS A 673 -40.88 22.68 -3.15
C LYS A 673 -40.08 23.75 -2.42
N LEU A 674 -39.59 24.77 -3.14
CA LEU A 674 -38.72 25.82 -2.60
C LEU A 674 -39.48 27.08 -2.17
N ILE A 675 -40.73 27.23 -2.62
CA ILE A 675 -41.59 28.36 -2.28
C ILE A 675 -42.84 27.82 -1.61
N THR A 676 -43.03 28.14 -0.33
CA THR A 676 -44.26 27.78 0.40
C THR A 676 -45.08 29.02 0.72
N MET A 677 -46.41 28.92 0.56
CA MET A 677 -47.36 29.99 0.86
C MET A 677 -48.02 29.76 2.21
N GLU A 678 -48.00 30.79 3.07
CA GLU A 678 -48.62 30.73 4.39
C GLU A 678 -49.44 31.98 4.70
N LYS A 679 -50.43 31.82 5.59
CA LYS A 679 -51.21 32.92 6.19
C LYS A 679 -51.89 33.83 5.15
N TRP A 680 -52.39 33.24 4.06
CA TRP A 680 -53.23 33.95 3.10
C TRP A 680 -54.47 34.50 3.81
N ARG A 681 -54.70 35.82 3.69
CA ARG A 681 -55.86 36.48 4.29
C ARG A 681 -56.31 37.69 3.50
N ILE A 682 -57.62 37.94 3.56
CA ILE A 682 -58.21 39.20 3.12
C ILE A 682 -57.95 40.25 4.22
N VAL A 683 -57.38 41.39 3.82
CA VAL A 683 -57.16 42.52 4.72
C VAL A 683 -58.35 43.47 4.56
N LYS A 684 -58.97 43.87 5.68
CA LYS A 684 -60.09 44.81 5.68
C LYS A 684 -59.65 46.23 5.35
#